data_AF-A0A968YMY3-F1
#
_entry.id   AF-A0A968YMY3-F1
#
_cell.length_a   1.000
_cell.length_b   1.000
_cell.length_c   1.000
_cell.angle_alpha   90.00
_cell.angle_beta   90.00
_cell.angle_gamma   90.00
#
_symmetry.space_group_name_H-M   'P 1'
#
loop_
_entity.id
_entity.type
_entity.pdbx_description
1 polymer ?
#
loop_
_entity_poly.entity_id
_entity_poly.type
_entity_poly.pdbx_seq_one_letter_code
_entity_poly.pdbx_strand_id
1 'polypeptide(L)'
;MYKQVYFGLLISSSLLGAVGLVQASHTKGLIQKIAGTLGVGGATAALTTLGLGIAYNGKETDLEREFKDKLADHSKLKDRELSGLKLEIDELKSRIRVLELDKGTNLKQISELQERLNAKSEEFLRIVSQKDLKIKSLEEIVSDRDTRVEDFLNESRTRTITFFSKRYEQLDDLHKRLANALEDDKVTLNNKELLVGRIEDIRKLKFELTDALQEIKDMDITCFNDVLAYIFKFDNKFFNAKMHWKDLRYSKVETENKSLSKSLNESIPKAVALERFRESMDDIDNKITEKYETLLLNNNNIHAQLLDLLEQRNLVIDDLTKQVQELQKPLLAMGTHSCALAANKVALHYYEHLNYRLDFIQWTETETGFMIIFATRKNPGLTDTELLPGNTREHLAVLTGAMPGTLPNFEYNYQNCSITLHVTLRKAPKKDTSKGDVDKIWVPVDKFESYVKNWERVRITAGSTGGKSPTAKNLALAIMKGRKGQGEIRLYDPQDGSKKDYWDMPKVGTSHEDNVLGMEDLCNQLDHRTKWKGDHPFILYIFDEVDSTIAQERENNGYYYFRDKVTYSLKQASHQNIGAIYIGQSADANEIPGMTHSAWGSAVGLHIGSNAGTAINSLKTLTNEQKTKLLEQYAKIQEFCDHKNEELGLDIFTDKSAYRFALAVPLTGLPKFIQLPDFDSYDYYEVMAEREESMSTNTHNLLISNILDEVQKEAETMIFSPKVVCPHCGSENINKEGTNKKGEQYYTCKDCDEKPKKWRYQPSTNSNSEKIE
;
A
#
# COMPACT_ATOMS: atom_id res chain seq x y z
N MET A 1 -15.84 32.78 -31.87
CA MET A 1 -15.80 33.09 -33.31
C MET A 1 -15.96 31.86 -34.20
N TYR A 2 -15.07 30.85 -34.09
CA TYR A 2 -15.15 29.60 -34.87
C TYR A 2 -16.51 28.89 -34.79
N LYS A 3 -17.13 28.82 -33.60
CA LYS A 3 -18.47 28.23 -33.41
C LYS A 3 -19.55 28.90 -34.27
N GLN A 4 -19.52 30.21 -34.45
CA GLN A 4 -20.56 30.93 -35.22
C GLN A 4 -20.39 30.73 -36.74
N VAL A 5 -19.14 30.82 -37.23
CA VAL A 5 -18.75 30.48 -38.62
C VAL A 5 -19.17 29.07 -38.98
N TYR A 6 -18.86 28.13 -38.08
CA TYR A 6 -19.19 26.73 -38.19
C TYR A 6 -20.70 26.49 -38.30
N PHE A 7 -21.48 27.07 -37.38
CA PHE A 7 -22.90 26.82 -37.31
C PHE A 7 -23.66 27.35 -38.53
N GLY A 8 -23.29 28.49 -39.11
CA GLY A 8 -24.02 28.94 -40.31
C GLY A 8 -23.49 28.40 -41.62
N LEU A 9 -22.25 27.91 -41.71
CA LEU A 9 -21.82 27.05 -42.83
C LEU A 9 -22.60 25.72 -42.79
N LEU A 10 -22.79 25.16 -41.59
CA LEU A 10 -23.62 23.97 -41.40
C LEU A 10 -25.09 24.22 -41.77
N ILE A 11 -25.69 25.31 -41.28
CA ILE A 11 -27.10 25.64 -41.54
C ILE A 11 -27.33 25.96 -43.03
N SER A 12 -26.46 26.76 -43.66
CA SER A 12 -26.59 27.13 -45.08
C SER A 12 -26.40 25.93 -46.01
N SER A 13 -25.42 25.06 -45.75
CA SER A 13 -25.24 23.81 -46.50
C SER A 13 -26.41 22.85 -46.29
N SER A 14 -26.95 22.74 -45.08
CA SER A 14 -28.12 21.90 -44.78
C SER A 14 -29.39 22.39 -45.49
N LEU A 15 -29.60 23.71 -45.53
CA LEU A 15 -30.71 24.33 -46.26
C LEU A 15 -30.58 24.13 -47.77
N LEU A 16 -29.38 24.33 -48.33
CA LEU A 16 -29.10 24.04 -49.75
C LEU A 16 -29.34 22.56 -50.08
N GLY A 17 -28.96 21.67 -49.18
CA GLY A 17 -29.19 20.24 -49.32
C GLY A 17 -30.67 19.87 -49.33
N ALA A 18 -31.43 20.34 -48.35
CA ALA A 18 -32.85 20.08 -48.22
C ALA A 18 -33.66 20.68 -49.38
N VAL A 19 -33.39 21.95 -49.74
CA VAL A 19 -34.09 22.62 -50.84
C VAL A 19 -33.76 21.98 -52.19
N GLY A 20 -32.49 21.67 -52.46
CA GLY A 20 -32.07 21.02 -53.71
C GLY A 20 -32.70 19.64 -53.90
N LEU A 21 -32.77 18.82 -52.83
CA LEU A 21 -33.40 17.50 -52.88
C LEU A 21 -34.93 17.58 -53.07
N VAL A 22 -35.60 18.51 -52.40
CA VAL A 22 -37.05 18.74 -52.57
C VAL A 22 -37.37 19.27 -53.98
N GLN A 23 -36.54 20.14 -54.52
CA GLN A 23 -36.75 20.68 -55.86
C GLN A 23 -36.47 19.65 -56.96
N ALA A 24 -35.56 18.70 -56.69
CA ALA A 24 -35.32 17.54 -57.55
C ALA A 24 -36.50 16.56 -57.57
N SER A 25 -37.25 16.41 -56.46
CA SER A 25 -38.45 15.56 -56.46
C SER A 25 -39.65 16.16 -57.20
N HIS A 26 -39.63 17.47 -57.49
CA HIS A 26 -40.74 18.19 -58.11
C HIS A 26 -40.48 18.68 -59.55
N THR A 27 -39.28 18.46 -60.09
CA THR A 27 -38.91 18.88 -61.46
C THR A 27 -38.55 17.67 -62.33
N LYS A 28 -38.51 17.83 -63.66
CA LYS A 28 -38.16 16.75 -64.61
C LYS A 28 -37.02 17.17 -65.54
N GLY A 29 -36.26 16.19 -66.03
CA GLY A 29 -35.21 16.40 -67.03
C GLY A 29 -33.95 17.05 -66.45
N LEU A 30 -33.39 18.05 -67.16
CA LEU A 30 -32.12 18.67 -66.80
C LEU A 30 -32.19 19.42 -65.44
N ILE A 31 -33.32 20.04 -65.14
CA ILE A 31 -33.53 20.83 -63.90
C ILE A 31 -33.53 19.90 -62.67
N GLN A 32 -34.10 18.71 -62.79
CA GLN A 32 -34.10 17.68 -61.75
C GLN A 32 -32.68 17.22 -61.40
N LYS A 33 -31.84 17.01 -62.41
CA LYS A 33 -30.44 16.59 -62.22
C LYS A 33 -29.62 17.68 -61.54
N ILE A 34 -29.76 18.93 -61.96
CA ILE A 34 -29.06 20.07 -61.37
C ILE A 34 -29.49 20.29 -59.90
N ALA A 35 -30.80 20.24 -59.63
CA ALA A 35 -31.34 20.36 -58.28
C ALA A 35 -30.86 19.21 -57.37
N GLY A 36 -30.83 17.97 -57.90
CA GLY A 36 -30.35 16.79 -57.17
C GLY A 36 -28.87 16.88 -56.84
N THR A 37 -28.02 17.33 -57.77
CA THR A 37 -26.59 17.51 -57.54
C THR A 37 -26.30 18.62 -56.53
N LEU A 38 -27.04 19.73 -56.59
CA LEU A 38 -26.95 20.80 -55.58
C LEU A 38 -27.43 20.33 -54.20
N GLY A 39 -28.48 19.51 -54.16
CA GLY A 39 -29.01 18.90 -52.94
C GLY A 39 -28.04 17.93 -52.27
N VAL A 40 -27.43 17.04 -53.06
CA VAL A 40 -26.39 16.12 -52.54
C VAL A 40 -25.14 16.89 -52.11
N GLY A 41 -24.67 17.85 -52.92
CA GLY A 41 -23.52 18.68 -52.58
C GLY A 41 -23.70 19.50 -51.30
N GLY A 42 -24.89 20.08 -51.09
CA GLY A 42 -25.23 20.79 -49.86
C GLY A 42 -25.26 19.87 -48.64
N ALA A 43 -25.89 18.69 -48.75
CA ALA A 43 -25.97 17.72 -47.66
C ALA A 43 -24.59 17.15 -47.28
N THR A 44 -23.75 16.84 -48.27
CA THR A 44 -22.39 16.34 -48.01
C THR A 44 -21.50 17.42 -47.40
N ALA A 45 -21.59 18.66 -47.85
CA ALA A 45 -20.86 19.77 -47.24
C ALA A 45 -21.24 19.97 -45.77
N ALA A 46 -22.54 19.90 -45.43
CA ALA A 46 -23.05 20.00 -44.06
C ALA A 46 -22.53 18.88 -43.14
N LEU A 47 -22.51 17.64 -43.63
CA LEU A 47 -21.99 16.49 -42.86
C LEU A 47 -20.47 16.61 -42.63
N THR A 48 -19.74 17.12 -43.63
CA THR A 48 -18.29 17.30 -43.53
C THR A 48 -17.92 18.41 -42.57
N THR A 49 -18.67 19.52 -42.56
CA THR A 49 -18.54 20.52 -41.50
C THR A 49 -18.87 19.91 -40.15
N LEU A 50 -20.01 19.22 -39.98
CA LEU A 50 -20.37 18.54 -38.73
C LEU A 50 -19.23 17.69 -38.13
N GLY A 51 -18.52 16.92 -38.96
CA GLY A 51 -17.38 16.12 -38.54
C GLY A 51 -16.16 16.96 -38.12
N LEU A 52 -15.85 18.03 -38.85
CA LEU A 52 -14.69 18.89 -38.58
C LEU A 52 -14.83 19.71 -37.30
N GLY A 53 -16.02 20.23 -36.99
CA GLY A 53 -16.19 21.06 -35.78
C GLY A 53 -16.26 20.25 -34.48
N ILE A 54 -16.75 19.02 -34.54
CA ILE A 54 -16.67 18.08 -33.41
C ILE A 54 -15.19 17.72 -33.14
N ALA A 55 -14.42 17.49 -34.20
CA ALA A 55 -12.99 17.14 -34.07
C ALA A 55 -12.11 18.31 -33.61
N TYR A 56 -12.42 19.54 -34.00
CA TYR A 56 -11.60 20.72 -33.70
C TYR A 56 -11.87 21.29 -32.29
N ASN A 57 -13.15 21.40 -31.90
CA ASN A 57 -13.54 21.99 -30.62
C ASN A 57 -13.15 21.14 -29.41
N GLY A 58 -12.93 19.82 -29.57
CA GLY A 58 -12.39 18.98 -28.50
C GLY A 58 -10.88 19.18 -28.32
N LYS A 59 -10.12 19.19 -29.43
CA LYS A 59 -8.65 19.25 -29.39
C LYS A 59 -8.10 20.59 -28.89
N GLU A 60 -8.73 21.71 -29.24
CA GLU A 60 -8.25 23.05 -28.84
C GLU A 60 -8.45 23.30 -27.34
N THR A 61 -9.63 22.95 -26.80
CA THR A 61 -9.91 23.10 -25.35
C THR A 61 -9.08 22.16 -24.50
N ASP A 62 -8.77 20.96 -25.01
CA ASP A 62 -7.93 19.99 -24.32
C ASP A 62 -6.47 20.45 -24.31
N LEU A 63 -5.97 21.03 -25.41
CA LEU A 63 -4.61 21.59 -25.48
C LEU A 63 -4.42 22.78 -24.53
N GLU A 64 -5.34 23.75 -24.56
CA GLU A 64 -5.27 24.92 -23.67
C GLU A 64 -5.33 24.53 -22.19
N ARG A 65 -6.16 23.53 -21.86
CA ARG A 65 -6.26 22.98 -20.51
C ARG A 65 -4.97 22.27 -20.11
N GLU A 66 -4.42 21.44 -20.98
CA GLU A 66 -3.15 20.73 -20.73
C GLU A 66 -1.98 21.71 -20.50
N PHE A 67 -1.91 22.80 -21.26
CA PHE A 67 -0.88 23.84 -21.06
C PHE A 67 -1.07 24.63 -19.77
N LYS A 68 -2.32 24.99 -19.40
CA LYS A 68 -2.63 25.65 -18.13
C LYS A 68 -2.31 24.76 -16.93
N ASP A 69 -2.63 23.47 -17.02
CA ASP A 69 -2.35 22.50 -15.96
C ASP A 69 -0.83 22.30 -15.81
N LYS A 70 -0.07 22.19 -16.92
CA LYS A 70 1.40 22.14 -16.90
C LYS A 70 2.03 23.39 -16.29
N LEU A 71 1.49 24.58 -16.56
CA LEU A 71 1.96 25.84 -15.96
C LEU A 71 1.73 25.84 -14.44
N ALA A 72 0.53 25.43 -14.00
CA ALA A 72 0.18 25.36 -12.58
C ALA A 72 1.03 24.35 -11.80
N ASP A 73 1.33 23.19 -12.40
CA ASP A 73 2.16 22.16 -11.78
C ASP A 73 3.62 22.60 -11.65
N HIS A 74 4.18 23.26 -12.67
CA HIS A 74 5.53 23.81 -12.59
C HIS A 74 5.65 24.93 -11.54
N SER A 75 4.62 25.77 -11.39
CA SER A 75 4.57 26.79 -10.32
C SER A 75 4.53 26.15 -8.94
N LYS A 76 3.66 25.14 -8.73
CA LYS A 76 3.55 24.44 -7.44
C LYS A 76 4.83 23.69 -7.06
N LEU A 77 5.50 23.05 -8.02
CA LEU A 77 6.77 22.38 -7.79
C LEU A 77 7.86 23.37 -7.38
N LYS A 78 7.93 24.53 -8.06
CA LYS A 78 8.82 25.63 -7.68
C LYS A 78 8.56 26.07 -6.24
N ASP A 79 7.30 26.31 -5.86
CA ASP A 79 6.94 26.79 -4.52
C ASP A 79 7.27 25.76 -3.42
N ARG A 80 7.10 24.46 -3.69
CA ARG A 80 7.44 23.39 -2.75
C ARG A 80 8.95 23.26 -2.53
N GLU A 81 9.73 23.21 -3.62
CA GLU A 81 11.19 23.12 -3.55
C GLU A 81 11.80 24.35 -2.86
N LEU A 82 11.28 25.55 -3.16
CA LEU A 82 11.72 26.79 -2.53
C LEU A 82 11.31 26.88 -1.06
N SER A 83 10.13 26.39 -0.68
CA SER A 83 9.69 26.38 0.73
C SER A 83 10.58 25.49 1.59
N GLY A 84 10.97 24.31 1.08
CA GLY A 84 11.89 23.40 1.76
C GLY A 84 13.27 24.02 1.95
N LEU A 85 13.86 24.56 0.87
CA LEU A 85 15.17 25.21 0.95
C LEU A 85 15.15 26.47 1.82
N LYS A 86 14.06 27.23 1.83
CA LYS A 86 13.90 28.41 2.69
C LYS A 86 13.87 28.04 4.17
N LEU A 87 13.16 26.96 4.52
CA LEU A 87 13.15 26.42 5.89
C LEU A 87 14.56 25.99 6.33
N GLU A 88 15.30 25.27 5.47
CA GLU A 88 16.68 24.87 5.77
C GLU A 88 17.61 26.09 5.94
N ILE A 89 17.47 27.10 5.08
CA ILE A 89 18.22 28.36 5.17
C ILE A 89 17.91 29.10 6.47
N ASP A 90 16.63 29.19 6.85
CA ASP A 90 16.21 29.87 8.07
C ASP A 90 16.66 29.10 9.33
N GLU A 91 16.66 27.77 9.28
CA GLU A 91 17.19 26.92 10.34
C GLU A 91 18.71 27.13 10.50
N LEU A 92 19.47 27.09 9.40
CA LEU A 92 20.92 27.34 9.42
C LEU A 92 21.24 28.75 9.95
N LYS A 93 20.48 29.78 9.53
CA LYS A 93 20.62 31.14 10.05
C LYS A 93 20.34 31.22 11.55
N SER A 94 19.31 30.52 12.03
CA SER A 94 18.99 30.52 13.46
C SER A 94 20.08 29.83 14.29
N ARG A 95 20.61 28.70 13.83
CA ARG A 95 21.73 27.99 14.45
C ARG A 95 23.00 28.84 14.51
N ILE A 96 23.32 29.56 13.42
CA ILE A 96 24.45 30.50 13.39
C ILE A 96 24.26 31.60 14.44
N ARG A 97 23.08 32.22 14.52
CA ARG A 97 22.81 33.28 15.53
C ARG A 97 22.93 32.79 16.96
N VAL A 98 22.46 31.57 17.26
CA VAL A 98 22.58 30.98 18.60
C VAL A 98 24.05 30.78 18.97
N LEU A 99 24.87 30.30 18.03
CA LEU A 99 26.30 30.07 18.24
C LEU A 99 27.11 31.38 18.30
N GLU A 100 26.68 32.44 17.61
CA GLU A 100 27.29 33.78 17.68
C GLU A 100 27.06 34.48 19.03
N LEU A 101 25.95 34.17 19.72
CA LEU A 101 25.65 34.69 21.06
C LEU A 101 26.50 34.03 22.17
N ASP A 102 27.02 32.83 21.91
CA ASP A 102 27.84 32.07 22.85
C ASP A 102 29.32 32.46 22.69
N LYS A 103 29.76 33.44 23.50
CA LYS A 103 31.01 34.20 23.33
C LYS A 103 32.27 33.33 23.23
N GLY A 104 32.73 33.08 22.01
CA GLY A 104 34.16 32.98 21.67
C GLY A 104 34.74 31.59 21.40
N THR A 105 34.03 30.49 21.65
CA THR A 105 34.59 29.12 21.54
C THR A 105 34.20 28.37 20.26
N ASN A 106 33.21 28.86 19.49
CA ASN A 106 32.59 28.11 18.39
C ASN A 106 32.89 28.65 16.98
N LEU A 107 33.94 29.45 16.79
CA LEU A 107 34.29 30.10 15.51
C LEU A 107 34.40 29.12 14.32
N LYS A 108 34.95 27.92 14.56
CA LYS A 108 35.09 26.89 13.53
C LYS A 108 33.73 26.33 13.08
N GLN A 109 32.81 26.09 14.03
CA GLN A 109 31.45 25.61 13.73
C GLN A 109 30.61 26.68 13.02
N ILE A 110 30.79 27.95 13.38
CA ILE A 110 30.13 29.07 12.68
C ILE A 110 30.60 29.13 11.23
N SER A 111 31.91 29.00 10.97
CA SER A 111 32.45 28.98 9.60
C SER A 111 31.90 27.83 8.77
N GLU A 112 31.83 26.62 9.33
CA GLU A 112 31.28 25.44 8.64
C GLU A 112 29.77 25.59 8.35
N LEU A 113 29.01 26.19 9.27
CA LEU A 113 27.58 26.48 9.05
C LEU A 113 27.36 27.60 8.04
N GLN A 114 28.22 28.61 8.00
CA GLN A 114 28.17 29.69 7.00
C GLN A 114 28.46 29.16 5.59
N GLU A 115 29.41 28.23 5.44
CA GLU A 115 29.70 27.58 4.15
C GLU A 115 28.49 26.76 3.67
N ARG A 116 27.86 25.99 4.56
CA ARG A 116 26.61 25.27 4.25
C ARG A 116 25.45 26.20 3.91
N LEU A 117 25.31 27.32 4.62
CA LEU A 117 24.30 28.34 4.33
C LEU A 117 24.51 28.95 2.95
N ASN A 118 25.76 29.24 2.58
CA ASN A 118 26.10 29.79 1.26
C ASN A 118 25.80 28.79 0.14
N ALA A 119 26.19 27.51 0.31
CA ALA A 119 25.88 26.46 -0.66
C ALA A 119 24.36 26.29 -0.87
N LYS A 120 23.58 26.32 0.21
CA LYS A 120 22.11 26.24 0.14
C LYS A 120 21.46 27.49 -0.45
N SER A 121 22.02 28.67 -0.19
CA SER A 121 21.55 29.93 -0.79
C SER A 121 21.83 29.98 -2.30
N GLU A 122 22.97 29.44 -2.74
CA GLU A 122 23.31 29.31 -4.15
C GLU A 122 22.42 28.29 -4.86
N GLU A 123 22.13 27.15 -4.22
CA GLU A 123 21.16 26.15 -4.69
C GLU A 123 19.75 26.77 -4.86
N PHE A 124 19.30 27.57 -3.89
CA PHE A 124 18.04 28.31 -3.95
C PHE A 124 18.00 29.25 -5.17
N LEU A 125 19.03 30.08 -5.37
CA LEU A 125 19.09 31.02 -6.49
C LEU A 125 19.13 30.31 -7.85
N ARG A 126 19.84 29.18 -7.94
CA ARG A 126 19.91 28.38 -9.17
C ARG A 126 18.55 27.82 -9.56
N ILE A 127 17.80 27.28 -8.59
CA ILE A 127 16.45 26.72 -8.84
C ILE A 127 15.47 27.83 -9.25
N VAL A 128 15.50 28.99 -8.58
CA VAL A 128 14.68 30.14 -8.97
C VAL A 128 14.93 30.51 -10.43
N SER A 129 16.20 30.71 -10.81
CA SER A 129 16.58 31.10 -12.18
C SER A 129 16.14 30.08 -13.23
N GLN A 130 16.39 28.79 -13.01
CA GLN A 130 16.05 27.74 -13.97
C GLN A 130 14.54 27.59 -14.17
N LYS A 131 13.76 27.65 -13.09
CA LYS A 131 12.30 27.46 -13.16
C LYS A 131 11.61 28.71 -13.70
N ASP A 132 12.08 29.92 -13.37
CA ASP A 132 11.53 31.16 -13.92
C ASP A 132 11.73 31.28 -15.43
N LEU A 133 12.89 30.87 -15.95
CA LEU A 133 13.10 30.80 -17.40
C LEU A 133 12.12 29.83 -18.08
N LYS A 134 11.81 28.70 -17.42
CA LYS A 134 10.89 27.71 -17.98
C LYS A 134 9.44 28.17 -17.94
N ILE A 135 9.02 28.80 -16.84
CA ILE A 135 7.69 29.42 -16.72
C ILE A 135 7.52 30.49 -17.80
N LYS A 136 8.51 31.39 -17.96
CA LYS A 136 8.47 32.43 -18.99
C LYS A 136 8.37 31.86 -20.41
N SER A 137 9.11 30.79 -20.72
CA SER A 137 9.01 30.13 -22.04
C SER A 137 7.63 29.51 -22.30
N LEU A 138 6.96 29.02 -21.26
CA LEU A 138 5.61 28.45 -21.37
C LEU A 138 4.54 29.56 -21.44
N GLU A 139 4.73 30.65 -20.72
CA GLU A 139 3.89 31.85 -20.81
C GLU A 139 3.96 32.48 -22.21
N GLU A 140 5.15 32.54 -22.83
CA GLU A 140 5.30 33.03 -24.21
C GLU A 140 4.53 32.15 -25.20
N ILE A 141 4.61 30.82 -25.09
CA ILE A 141 3.88 29.86 -25.93
C ILE A 141 2.35 29.98 -25.74
N VAL A 142 1.89 30.26 -24.52
CA VAL A 142 0.46 30.47 -24.22
C VAL A 142 -0.01 31.86 -24.68
N SER A 143 0.89 32.84 -24.76
CA SER A 143 0.59 34.22 -25.19
C SER A 143 0.56 34.41 -26.71
N ASP A 144 1.19 33.51 -27.48
CA ASP A 144 1.09 33.45 -28.93
C ASP A 144 -0.34 33.05 -29.32
N ARG A 145 -1.21 34.06 -29.40
CA ARG A 145 -2.62 33.96 -29.77
C ARG A 145 -2.74 33.33 -31.16
N ASP A 146 -3.56 32.29 -31.29
CA ASP A 146 -3.82 31.63 -32.57
C ASP A 146 -4.51 32.59 -33.56
N THR A 147 -3.76 33.14 -34.52
CA THR A 147 -4.25 34.10 -35.53
C THR A 147 -4.91 33.42 -36.72
N ARG A 148 -4.89 32.08 -36.82
CA ARG A 148 -5.31 31.37 -38.05
C ARG A 148 -6.76 31.63 -38.44
N VAL A 149 -7.64 31.87 -37.47
CA VAL A 149 -9.05 32.21 -37.72
C VAL A 149 -9.19 33.64 -38.24
N GLU A 150 -8.42 34.59 -37.70
CA GLU A 150 -8.38 35.97 -38.18
C GLU A 150 -7.77 36.04 -39.59
N ASP A 151 -6.70 35.27 -39.84
CA ASP A 151 -6.05 35.13 -41.14
C ASP A 151 -7.01 34.55 -42.19
N PHE A 152 -7.75 33.49 -41.85
CA PHE A 152 -8.76 32.88 -42.73
C PHE A 152 -9.91 33.83 -43.08
N LEU A 153 -10.38 34.62 -42.11
CA LEU A 153 -11.46 35.59 -42.35
C LEU A 153 -10.99 36.76 -43.20
N ASN A 154 -9.76 37.24 -43.00
CA ASN A 154 -9.14 38.25 -43.86
C ASN A 154 -8.91 37.74 -45.29
N GLU A 155 -8.47 36.49 -45.45
CA GLU A 155 -8.33 35.87 -46.76
C GLU A 155 -9.68 35.70 -47.46
N SER A 156 -10.70 35.23 -46.73
CA SER A 156 -12.07 35.08 -47.23
C SER A 156 -12.66 36.41 -47.68
N ARG A 157 -12.46 37.48 -46.89
CA ARG A 157 -12.84 38.85 -47.25
C ARG A 157 -12.20 39.28 -48.58
N THR A 158 -10.90 39.07 -48.71
CA THR A 158 -10.12 39.43 -49.90
C THR A 158 -10.63 38.70 -51.14
N ARG A 159 -10.93 37.39 -51.03
CA ARG A 159 -11.50 36.59 -52.11
C ARG A 159 -12.90 37.04 -52.50
N THR A 160 -13.76 37.39 -51.53
CA THR A 160 -15.12 37.91 -51.77
C THR A 160 -15.10 39.26 -52.48
N ILE A 161 -14.21 40.17 -52.06
CA ILE A 161 -14.00 41.45 -52.76
C ILE A 161 -13.58 41.20 -54.20
N THR A 162 -12.60 40.31 -54.41
CA THR A 162 -12.11 39.95 -55.77
C THR A 162 -13.23 39.38 -56.64
N PHE A 163 -14.09 38.52 -56.07
CA PHE A 163 -15.23 37.96 -56.77
C PHE A 163 -16.21 39.05 -57.23
N PHE A 164 -16.61 39.95 -56.33
CA PHE A 164 -17.54 41.04 -56.67
C PHE A 164 -16.93 42.03 -57.66
N SER A 165 -15.65 42.39 -57.53
CA SER A 165 -14.95 43.23 -58.51
C SER A 165 -15.00 42.63 -59.92
N LYS A 166 -14.77 41.32 -60.06
CA LYS A 166 -14.86 40.63 -61.36
C LYS A 166 -16.28 40.65 -61.95
N ARG A 167 -17.32 40.58 -61.11
CA ARG A 167 -18.72 40.72 -61.55
C ARG A 167 -19.04 42.14 -62.00
N TYR A 168 -18.50 43.14 -61.31
CA TYR A 168 -18.62 44.54 -61.71
C TYR A 168 -18.04 44.77 -63.11
N GLU A 169 -16.84 44.24 -63.38
CA GLU A 169 -16.20 44.34 -64.70
C GLU A 169 -17.05 43.70 -65.80
N GLN A 170 -17.66 42.54 -65.54
CA GLN A 170 -18.57 41.89 -66.48
C GLN A 170 -19.81 42.74 -66.78
N LEU A 171 -20.38 43.40 -65.77
CA LEU A 171 -21.51 44.32 -65.95
C LEU A 171 -21.10 45.60 -66.69
N ASP A 172 -19.89 46.09 -66.45
CA ASP A 172 -19.35 47.26 -67.15
C ASP A 172 -19.13 46.99 -68.65
N ASP A 173 -18.56 45.84 -68.99
CA ASP A 173 -18.44 45.40 -70.38
C ASP A 173 -19.81 45.25 -71.05
N LEU A 174 -20.79 44.67 -70.34
CA LEU A 174 -22.17 44.55 -70.84
C LEU A 174 -22.81 45.93 -71.05
N HIS A 175 -22.65 46.85 -70.11
CA HIS A 175 -23.16 48.23 -70.22
C HIS A 175 -22.57 48.95 -71.43
N LYS A 176 -21.24 48.84 -71.65
CA LYS A 176 -20.55 49.41 -72.82
C LYS A 176 -21.10 48.85 -74.12
N ARG A 177 -21.28 47.53 -74.20
CA ARG A 177 -21.84 46.88 -75.40
C ARG A 177 -23.27 47.33 -75.70
N LEU A 178 -24.10 47.53 -74.68
CA LEU A 178 -25.47 48.00 -74.85
C LEU A 178 -25.53 49.49 -75.22
N ALA A 179 -24.66 50.32 -74.65
CA ALA A 179 -24.53 51.72 -75.03
C ALA A 179 -24.12 51.87 -76.51
N ASN A 180 -23.11 51.10 -76.95
CA ASN A 180 -22.69 51.08 -78.35
C ASN A 180 -23.81 50.61 -79.30
N ALA A 181 -24.66 49.66 -78.86
CA ALA A 181 -25.80 49.21 -79.64
C ALA A 181 -26.93 50.26 -79.73
N LEU A 182 -27.01 51.21 -78.78
CA LEU A 182 -27.97 52.31 -78.81
C LEU A 182 -27.63 53.34 -79.90
N GLU A 183 -26.32 53.53 -80.12
CA GLU A 183 -25.76 54.46 -81.11
C GLU A 183 -25.80 53.90 -82.54
N ASP A 184 -26.11 52.62 -82.72
CA ASP A 184 -26.26 52.01 -84.05
C ASP A 184 -27.56 52.48 -84.73
N ASP A 185 -27.43 53.14 -85.88
CA ASP A 185 -28.53 53.64 -86.71
C ASP A 185 -29.46 52.53 -87.23
N LYS A 186 -29.01 51.27 -87.20
CA LYS A 186 -29.80 50.11 -87.65
C LYS A 186 -30.79 49.60 -86.58
N VAL A 187 -30.75 50.13 -85.36
CA VAL A 187 -31.65 49.71 -84.28
C VAL A 187 -32.95 50.51 -84.31
N THR A 188 -34.09 49.82 -84.36
CA THR A 188 -35.41 50.44 -84.39
C THR A 188 -35.72 51.22 -83.11
N LEU A 189 -36.55 52.28 -83.21
CA LEU A 189 -36.88 53.17 -82.09
C LEU A 189 -37.41 52.42 -80.85
N ASN A 190 -38.28 51.43 -81.05
CA ASN A 190 -38.83 50.59 -79.98
C ASN A 190 -37.76 49.73 -79.27
N ASN A 191 -36.74 49.29 -80.02
CA ASN A 191 -35.60 48.57 -79.44
C ASN A 191 -34.63 49.52 -78.74
N LYS A 192 -34.48 50.77 -79.19
CA LYS A 192 -33.71 51.79 -78.49
C LYS A 192 -34.33 52.11 -77.12
N GLU A 193 -35.64 52.25 -77.00
CA GLU A 193 -36.33 52.44 -75.70
C GLU A 193 -36.10 51.26 -74.73
N LEU A 194 -36.21 50.03 -75.22
CA LEU A 194 -35.91 48.83 -74.43
C LEU A 194 -34.45 48.78 -73.97
N LEU A 195 -33.51 49.16 -74.84
CA LEU A 195 -32.08 49.23 -74.52
C LEU A 195 -31.79 50.30 -73.46
N VAL A 196 -32.43 51.48 -73.53
CA VAL A 196 -32.31 52.52 -72.49
C VAL A 196 -32.76 51.99 -71.13
N GLY A 197 -33.93 51.33 -71.05
CA GLY A 197 -34.41 50.74 -69.80
C GLY A 197 -33.44 49.70 -69.22
N ARG A 198 -32.79 48.90 -70.07
CA ARG A 198 -31.81 47.89 -69.64
C ARG A 198 -30.46 48.45 -69.24
N ILE A 199 -30.03 49.52 -69.91
CA ILE A 199 -28.87 50.30 -69.49
C ILE A 199 -29.10 50.84 -68.08
N GLU A 200 -30.30 51.34 -67.80
CA GLU A 200 -30.67 51.83 -66.47
C GLU A 200 -30.72 50.71 -65.42
N ASP A 201 -31.29 49.55 -65.75
CA ASP A 201 -31.26 48.35 -64.89
C ASP A 201 -29.81 47.94 -64.53
N ILE A 202 -28.90 47.93 -65.51
CA ILE A 202 -27.49 47.58 -65.30
C ILE A 202 -26.78 48.65 -64.48
N ARG A 203 -27.05 49.93 -64.70
CA ARG A 203 -26.50 51.03 -63.89
C ARG A 203 -26.93 50.91 -62.44
N LYS A 204 -28.20 50.65 -62.18
CA LYS A 204 -28.73 50.42 -60.83
C LYS A 204 -28.05 49.22 -60.17
N LEU A 205 -27.86 48.12 -60.90
CA LEU A 205 -27.17 46.94 -60.40
C LEU A 205 -25.68 47.20 -60.11
N LYS A 206 -25.00 48.00 -60.95
CA LYS A 206 -23.61 48.42 -60.72
C LYS A 206 -23.49 49.31 -59.48
N PHE A 207 -24.45 50.22 -59.26
CA PHE A 207 -24.49 51.06 -58.06
C PHE A 207 -24.67 50.21 -56.79
N GLU A 208 -25.67 49.33 -56.78
CA GLU A 208 -25.89 48.38 -55.66
C GLU A 208 -24.65 47.51 -55.37
N LEU A 209 -23.93 47.08 -56.40
CA LEU A 209 -22.73 46.26 -56.24
C LEU A 209 -21.51 47.06 -55.75
N THR A 210 -21.47 48.36 -56.04
CA THR A 210 -20.43 49.27 -55.53
C THR A 210 -20.65 49.56 -54.05
N ASP A 211 -21.89 49.82 -53.65
CA ASP A 211 -22.27 50.02 -52.24
C ASP A 211 -21.96 48.76 -51.42
N ALA A 212 -22.30 47.58 -51.94
CA ALA A 212 -22.01 46.31 -51.27
C ALA A 212 -20.50 46.02 -51.16
N LEU A 213 -19.70 46.39 -52.17
CA LEU A 213 -18.24 46.29 -52.12
C LEU A 213 -17.67 47.18 -51.02
N GLN A 214 -18.24 48.37 -50.82
CA GLN A 214 -17.80 49.30 -49.78
C GLN A 214 -18.22 48.82 -48.39
N GLU A 215 -19.46 48.35 -48.22
CA GLU A 215 -19.93 47.74 -46.98
C GLU A 215 -19.04 46.56 -46.55
N ILE A 216 -18.66 45.67 -47.47
CA ILE A 216 -17.78 44.53 -47.17
C ILE A 216 -16.35 44.98 -46.80
N LYS A 217 -15.87 46.10 -47.35
CA LYS A 217 -14.55 46.69 -47.02
C LYS A 217 -14.52 47.41 -45.68
N ASP A 218 -15.67 47.81 -45.15
CA ASP A 218 -15.75 48.55 -43.89
C ASP A 218 -16.28 47.67 -42.73
N MET A 219 -16.78 46.47 -43.03
CA MET A 219 -17.34 45.54 -42.03
C MET A 219 -16.27 44.87 -41.16
N ASP A 220 -16.51 44.82 -39.84
CA ASP A 220 -15.75 44.00 -38.90
C ASP A 220 -16.28 42.56 -38.92
N ILE A 221 -15.60 41.68 -39.66
CA ILE A 221 -16.08 40.32 -39.94
C ILE A 221 -15.79 39.43 -38.74
N THR A 222 -16.76 39.36 -37.84
CA THR A 222 -16.71 38.49 -36.65
C THR A 222 -17.23 37.08 -36.94
N CYS A 223 -17.94 36.82 -38.04
CA CYS A 223 -18.28 35.47 -38.46
C CYS A 223 -18.49 35.30 -39.98
N PHE A 224 -18.33 34.07 -40.47
CA PHE A 224 -18.37 33.72 -41.89
C PHE A 224 -19.80 33.71 -42.46
N ASN A 225 -20.81 33.63 -41.59
CA ASN A 225 -22.22 33.65 -42.01
C ASN A 225 -22.59 35.00 -42.61
N ASP A 226 -22.00 36.07 -42.09
CA ASP A 226 -22.19 37.42 -42.60
C ASP A 226 -21.63 37.50 -44.03
N VAL A 227 -20.46 36.88 -44.28
CA VAL A 227 -19.85 36.79 -45.63
C VAL A 227 -20.71 35.98 -46.59
N LEU A 228 -21.22 34.81 -46.19
CA LEU A 228 -22.07 33.97 -47.02
C LEU A 228 -23.42 34.62 -47.33
N ALA A 229 -24.06 35.24 -46.35
CA ALA A 229 -25.34 35.93 -46.53
C ALA A 229 -25.22 37.06 -47.58
N TYR A 230 -24.11 37.79 -47.58
CA TYR A 230 -23.81 38.79 -48.59
C TYR A 230 -23.63 38.19 -49.99
N ILE A 231 -22.86 37.10 -50.12
CA ILE A 231 -22.66 36.40 -51.40
C ILE A 231 -24.00 35.92 -51.98
N PHE A 232 -24.83 35.23 -51.18
CA PHE A 232 -26.10 34.67 -51.64
C PHE A 232 -27.14 35.73 -52.01
N LYS A 233 -27.18 36.87 -51.31
CA LYS A 233 -28.12 37.97 -51.60
C LYS A 233 -27.85 38.61 -52.98
N PHE A 234 -26.58 38.68 -53.39
CA PHE A 234 -26.19 39.31 -54.65
C PHE A 234 -26.16 38.36 -55.85
N ASP A 235 -25.72 37.12 -55.68
CA ASP A 235 -25.57 36.18 -56.80
C ASP A 235 -26.94 35.87 -57.46
N ASN A 236 -28.01 35.83 -56.66
CA ASN A 236 -29.39 35.72 -57.15
C ASN A 236 -29.84 36.94 -58.01
N LYS A 237 -29.47 38.16 -57.63
CA LYS A 237 -29.80 39.38 -58.40
C LYS A 237 -29.02 39.44 -59.71
N PHE A 238 -27.73 39.06 -59.69
CA PHE A 238 -26.88 38.99 -60.89
C PHE A 238 -27.41 37.96 -61.91
N PHE A 239 -27.84 36.79 -61.44
CA PHE A 239 -28.37 35.73 -62.31
C PHE A 239 -29.67 36.16 -63.03
N ASN A 240 -30.56 36.85 -62.33
CA ASN A 240 -31.80 37.37 -62.90
C ASN A 240 -31.54 38.41 -64.02
N ALA A 241 -30.60 39.33 -63.82
CA ALA A 241 -30.22 40.30 -64.85
C ALA A 241 -29.63 39.63 -66.11
N LYS A 242 -28.80 38.59 -65.92
CA LYS A 242 -28.21 37.82 -67.03
C LYS A 242 -29.23 36.99 -67.81
N MET A 243 -30.22 36.41 -67.14
CA MET A 243 -31.29 35.63 -67.78
C MET A 243 -32.20 36.51 -68.65
N HIS A 244 -32.60 37.68 -68.15
CA HIS A 244 -33.43 38.62 -68.93
C HIS A 244 -32.74 39.17 -70.19
N TRP A 245 -31.41 39.23 -70.22
CA TRP A 245 -30.65 39.59 -71.43
C TRP A 245 -30.69 38.47 -72.49
N LYS A 246 -30.75 37.20 -72.06
CA LYS A 246 -30.81 36.05 -72.95
C LYS A 246 -32.14 35.99 -73.71
N ASP A 247 -33.24 36.42 -73.08
CA ASP A 247 -34.58 36.47 -73.67
C ASP A 247 -34.71 37.52 -74.79
N LEU A 248 -33.96 38.63 -74.73
CA LEU A 248 -33.94 39.67 -75.76
C LEU A 248 -33.30 39.20 -77.09
N ARG A 249 -32.44 38.18 -77.06
CA ARG A 249 -31.93 37.54 -78.29
C ARG A 249 -32.99 36.69 -78.99
N TYR A 250 -33.96 36.16 -78.24
CA TYR A 250 -35.01 35.30 -78.77
C TYR A 250 -36.09 36.11 -79.52
N SER A 251 -36.43 37.32 -79.07
CA SER A 251 -37.44 38.16 -79.74
C SER A 251 -36.98 38.75 -81.08
N LYS A 252 -35.66 38.89 -81.30
CA LYS A 252 -35.07 39.34 -82.58
C LYS A 252 -35.24 38.28 -83.69
N VAL A 253 -35.27 37.00 -83.33
CA VAL A 253 -35.46 35.88 -84.27
C VAL A 253 -36.92 35.77 -84.72
N GLU A 254 -37.88 36.15 -83.88
CA GLU A 254 -39.31 36.05 -84.20
C GLU A 254 -39.79 37.15 -85.17
N THR A 255 -39.12 38.30 -85.18
CA THR A 255 -39.41 39.40 -86.10
C THR A 255 -38.75 39.21 -87.48
N GLU A 256 -37.55 38.64 -87.56
CA GLU A 256 -36.92 38.22 -88.84
C GLU A 256 -37.68 37.04 -89.50
N ASN A 257 -38.31 36.16 -88.71
CA ASN A 257 -39.08 35.03 -89.24
C ASN A 257 -40.39 35.43 -89.95
N LYS A 258 -40.97 36.59 -89.61
CA LYS A 258 -42.18 37.10 -90.29
C LYS A 258 -41.87 37.69 -91.67
N SER A 259 -40.70 38.30 -91.88
CA SER A 259 -40.28 38.77 -93.23
C SER A 259 -39.84 37.62 -94.11
N LEU A 260 -39.16 36.61 -93.55
CA LEU A 260 -38.78 35.38 -94.26
C LEU A 260 -39.99 34.52 -94.64
N SER A 261 -41.01 34.39 -93.77
CA SER A 261 -42.23 33.62 -94.08
C SER A 261 -43.01 34.18 -95.28
N LYS A 262 -42.96 35.50 -95.52
CA LYS A 262 -43.61 36.12 -96.68
C LYS A 262 -42.84 35.86 -97.99
N SER A 263 -41.51 35.77 -97.92
CA SER A 263 -40.65 35.45 -99.07
C SER A 263 -40.54 33.94 -99.37
N LEU A 264 -40.76 33.09 -98.36
CA LEU A 264 -40.68 31.63 -98.47
C LEU A 264 -41.94 31.00 -99.09
N ASN A 265 -43.11 31.64 -98.93
CA ASN A 265 -44.37 31.16 -99.51
C ASN A 265 -44.42 31.21 -101.05
N GLU A 266 -43.47 31.89 -101.71
CA GLU A 266 -43.49 32.08 -103.16
C GLU A 266 -42.38 31.33 -103.93
N SER A 267 -41.46 30.61 -103.30
CA SER A 267 -40.26 30.14 -104.03
C SER A 267 -39.77 28.70 -103.84
N ILE A 268 -40.27 27.88 -102.91
CA ILE A 268 -39.80 26.48 -102.79
C ILE A 268 -40.95 25.50 -102.46
N PRO A 269 -41.11 24.39 -103.21
CA PRO A 269 -42.07 23.33 -102.87
C PRO A 269 -41.80 22.73 -101.49
N LYS A 270 -42.85 22.60 -100.67
CA LYS A 270 -42.84 22.15 -99.26
C LYS A 270 -42.01 20.88 -98.97
N ALA A 271 -41.89 19.98 -99.95
CA ALA A 271 -41.10 18.76 -99.82
C ALA A 271 -39.59 19.04 -99.72
N VAL A 272 -39.06 19.97 -100.51
CA VAL A 272 -37.63 20.31 -100.55
C VAL A 272 -37.21 21.10 -99.30
N ALA A 273 -38.11 21.93 -98.77
CA ALA A 273 -37.88 22.66 -97.53
C ALA A 273 -37.83 21.73 -96.30
N LEU A 274 -38.69 20.69 -96.26
CA LEU A 274 -38.67 19.68 -95.20
C LEU A 274 -37.40 18.82 -95.24
N GLU A 275 -36.91 18.51 -96.44
CA GLU A 275 -35.69 17.71 -96.64
C GLU A 275 -34.43 18.49 -96.24
N ARG A 276 -34.30 19.76 -96.68
CA ARG A 276 -33.18 20.62 -96.25
C ARG A 276 -33.23 20.99 -94.78
N PHE A 277 -34.43 21.11 -94.19
CA PHE A 277 -34.58 21.32 -92.75
C PHE A 277 -34.18 20.07 -91.97
N ARG A 278 -34.50 18.87 -92.47
CA ARG A 278 -33.99 17.61 -91.89
C ARG A 278 -32.49 17.49 -92.00
N GLU A 279 -31.90 17.73 -93.18
CA GLU A 279 -30.45 17.68 -93.36
C GLU A 279 -29.72 18.71 -92.48
N SER A 280 -30.26 19.92 -92.33
CA SER A 280 -29.69 20.92 -91.44
C SER A 280 -29.89 20.59 -89.96
N MET A 281 -31.01 19.97 -89.58
CA MET A 281 -31.24 19.51 -88.20
C MET A 281 -30.36 18.31 -87.88
N ASP A 282 -30.13 17.39 -88.82
CA ASP A 282 -29.23 16.24 -88.68
C ASP A 282 -27.77 16.71 -88.62
N ASP A 283 -27.36 17.73 -89.39
CA ASP A 283 -26.01 18.31 -89.30
C ASP A 283 -25.80 19.10 -87.98
N ILE A 284 -26.85 19.76 -87.48
CA ILE A 284 -26.83 20.40 -86.16
C ILE A 284 -26.81 19.35 -85.05
N ASP A 285 -27.63 18.30 -85.12
CA ASP A 285 -27.64 17.20 -84.17
C ASP A 285 -26.32 16.45 -84.18
N ASN A 286 -25.69 16.24 -85.34
CA ASN A 286 -24.37 15.64 -85.44
C ASN A 286 -23.29 16.55 -84.83
N LYS A 287 -23.32 17.86 -85.06
CA LYS A 287 -22.37 18.80 -84.42
C LYS A 287 -22.62 18.96 -82.92
N ILE A 288 -23.88 18.94 -82.48
CA ILE A 288 -24.23 18.95 -81.06
C ILE A 288 -23.79 17.64 -80.42
N THR A 289 -24.03 16.49 -81.06
CA THR A 289 -23.63 15.16 -80.60
C THR A 289 -22.12 15.06 -80.55
N GLU A 290 -21.38 15.47 -81.59
CA GLU A 290 -19.92 15.51 -81.60
C GLU A 290 -19.38 16.42 -80.49
N LYS A 291 -19.97 17.61 -80.27
CA LYS A 291 -19.56 18.52 -79.20
C LYS A 291 -19.95 18.01 -77.81
N TYR A 292 -21.08 17.32 -77.67
CA TYR A 292 -21.50 16.66 -76.45
C TYR A 292 -20.68 15.42 -76.15
N GLU A 293 -20.29 14.64 -77.16
CA GLU A 293 -19.39 13.49 -77.06
C GLU A 293 -17.99 13.95 -76.72
N THR A 294 -17.52 15.06 -77.30
CA THR A 294 -16.23 15.67 -76.93
C THR A 294 -16.29 16.20 -75.50
N LEU A 295 -17.39 16.84 -75.09
CA LEU A 295 -17.61 17.27 -73.70
C LEU A 295 -17.78 16.07 -72.76
N LEU A 296 -18.44 15.00 -73.18
CA LEU A 296 -18.60 13.75 -72.41
C LEU A 296 -17.26 13.04 -72.28
N LEU A 297 -16.44 12.98 -73.32
CA LEU A 297 -15.09 12.45 -73.26
C LEU A 297 -14.22 13.28 -72.33
N ASN A 298 -14.28 14.62 -72.45
CA ASN A 298 -13.48 15.50 -71.60
C ASN A 298 -13.96 15.46 -70.14
N ASN A 299 -15.28 15.38 -69.92
CA ASN A 299 -15.87 15.26 -68.60
C ASN A 299 -15.69 13.85 -68.02
N ASN A 300 -15.70 12.80 -68.83
CA ASN A 300 -15.34 11.44 -68.43
C ASN A 300 -13.84 11.34 -68.13
N ASN A 301 -12.99 12.08 -68.83
CA ASN A 301 -11.56 12.18 -68.54
C ASN A 301 -11.33 12.96 -67.23
N ILE A 302 -12.06 14.05 -66.99
CA ILE A 302 -12.06 14.76 -65.71
C ILE A 302 -12.62 13.89 -64.58
N HIS A 303 -13.70 13.14 -64.84
CA HIS A 303 -14.27 12.18 -63.88
C HIS A 303 -13.31 11.03 -63.60
N ALA A 304 -12.59 10.52 -64.62
CA ALA A 304 -11.56 9.51 -64.47
C ALA A 304 -10.38 10.05 -63.66
N GLN A 305 -9.93 11.29 -63.92
CA GLN A 305 -8.88 11.96 -63.12
C GLN A 305 -9.33 12.23 -61.69
N LEU A 306 -10.60 12.61 -61.46
CA LEU A 306 -11.16 12.80 -60.14
C LEU A 306 -11.37 11.48 -59.41
N LEU A 307 -11.73 10.40 -60.12
CA LEU A 307 -11.82 9.04 -59.59
C LEU A 307 -10.43 8.52 -59.22
N ASP A 308 -9.41 8.72 -60.07
CA ASP A 308 -8.01 8.39 -59.76
C ASP A 308 -7.52 9.19 -58.55
N LEU A 309 -7.83 10.49 -58.45
CA LEU A 309 -7.49 11.30 -57.28
C LEU A 309 -8.24 10.86 -56.03
N LEU A 310 -9.51 10.49 -56.15
CA LEU A 310 -10.31 9.93 -55.05
C LEU A 310 -9.77 8.58 -54.60
N GLU A 311 -9.37 7.72 -55.53
CA GLU A 311 -8.80 6.41 -55.26
C GLU A 311 -7.43 6.55 -54.60
N GLN A 312 -6.56 7.44 -55.12
CA GLN A 312 -5.30 7.80 -54.47
C GLN A 312 -5.53 8.36 -53.05
N ARG A 313 -6.52 9.22 -52.87
CA ARG A 313 -6.86 9.76 -51.54
C ARG A 313 -7.44 8.70 -50.62
N ASN A 314 -8.25 7.79 -51.13
CA ASN A 314 -8.79 6.66 -50.37
C ASN A 314 -7.67 5.69 -49.97
N LEU A 315 -6.68 5.44 -50.84
CA LEU A 315 -5.49 4.68 -50.49
C LEU A 315 -4.69 5.35 -49.38
N VAL A 316 -4.55 6.69 -49.41
CA VAL A 316 -3.92 7.46 -48.33
C VAL A 316 -4.76 7.43 -47.06
N ILE A 317 -6.08 7.51 -47.16
CA ILE A 317 -6.99 7.40 -46.00
C ILE A 317 -6.90 6.00 -45.40
N ASP A 318 -6.88 4.95 -46.21
CA ASP A 318 -6.73 3.57 -45.76
C ASP A 318 -5.38 3.35 -45.10
N ASP A 319 -4.31 3.91 -45.68
CA ASP A 319 -2.97 3.85 -45.08
C ASP A 319 -2.91 4.62 -43.76
N LEU A 320 -3.45 5.84 -43.70
CA LEU A 320 -3.56 6.61 -42.46
C LEU A 320 -4.47 5.94 -41.44
N THR A 321 -5.54 5.27 -41.88
CA THR A 321 -6.45 4.52 -40.99
C THR A 321 -5.74 3.30 -40.42
N LYS A 322 -4.94 2.59 -41.23
CA LYS A 322 -4.06 1.52 -40.77
C LYS A 322 -3.02 2.04 -39.78
N GLN A 323 -2.36 3.16 -40.10
CA GLN A 323 -1.40 3.79 -39.19
C GLN A 323 -2.06 4.22 -37.88
N VAL A 324 -3.27 4.79 -37.92
CA VAL A 324 -4.04 5.14 -36.72
C VAL A 324 -4.41 3.89 -35.94
N GLN A 325 -4.88 2.81 -36.59
CA GLN A 325 -5.19 1.55 -35.91
C GLN A 325 -3.95 0.94 -35.24
N GLU A 326 -2.78 1.02 -35.88
CA GLU A 326 -1.51 0.61 -35.27
C GLU A 326 -1.12 1.49 -34.08
N LEU A 327 -1.23 2.82 -34.21
CA LEU A 327 -0.94 3.77 -33.13
C LEU A 327 -1.94 3.69 -31.97
N GLN A 328 -3.11 3.10 -32.20
CA GLN A 328 -4.13 2.87 -31.18
C GLN A 328 -3.85 1.64 -30.31
N LYS A 329 -2.98 0.73 -30.75
CA LYS A 329 -2.57 -0.42 -29.95
C LYS A 329 -1.81 0.01 -28.69
N PRO A 330 -1.88 -0.79 -27.61
CA PRO A 330 -1.11 -0.53 -26.41
C PRO A 330 0.39 -0.63 -26.70
N LEU A 331 1.18 0.20 -26.03
CA LEU A 331 2.63 0.06 -26.02
C LEU A 331 3.01 -1.26 -25.34
N LEU A 332 3.76 -2.10 -26.04
CA LEU A 332 4.17 -3.42 -25.57
C LEU A 332 5.61 -3.39 -25.04
N ALA A 333 5.90 -4.27 -24.08
CA ALA A 333 7.24 -4.53 -23.60
C ALA A 333 8.12 -5.11 -24.72
N MET A 334 9.36 -4.63 -24.80
CA MET A 334 10.37 -5.16 -25.73
C MET A 334 11.12 -6.35 -25.11
N GLY A 335 11.44 -7.35 -25.93
CA GLY A 335 12.24 -8.51 -25.56
C GLY A 335 11.44 -9.82 -25.37
N THR A 336 12.17 -10.91 -25.12
CA THR A 336 11.62 -12.28 -25.01
C THR A 336 11.54 -12.78 -23.57
N HIS A 337 11.80 -11.92 -22.57
CA HIS A 337 11.73 -12.29 -21.17
C HIS A 337 10.31 -12.73 -20.78
N SER A 338 10.17 -13.70 -19.88
CA SER A 338 8.85 -14.24 -19.48
C SER A 338 7.91 -13.16 -18.94
N CYS A 339 8.45 -12.21 -18.16
CA CYS A 339 7.70 -11.06 -17.63
C CYS A 339 7.23 -10.11 -18.73
N ALA A 340 8.05 -9.87 -19.76
CA ALA A 340 7.69 -9.04 -20.90
C ALA A 340 6.59 -9.71 -21.75
N LEU A 341 6.69 -11.03 -21.96
CA LEU A 341 5.65 -11.80 -22.64
C LEU A 341 4.33 -11.81 -21.86
N ALA A 342 4.38 -11.94 -20.53
CA ALA A 342 3.21 -11.85 -19.66
C ALA A 342 2.58 -10.46 -19.72
N ALA A 343 3.38 -9.39 -19.65
CA ALA A 343 2.91 -8.01 -19.78
C ALA A 343 2.19 -7.78 -21.12
N ASN A 344 2.76 -8.27 -22.22
CA ASN A 344 2.19 -8.13 -23.55
C ASN A 344 0.87 -8.89 -23.69
N LYS A 345 0.79 -10.12 -23.15
CA LYS A 345 -0.45 -10.91 -23.12
C LYS A 345 -1.56 -10.18 -22.37
N VAL A 346 -1.24 -9.59 -21.22
CA VAL A 346 -2.22 -8.81 -20.44
C VAL A 346 -2.65 -7.57 -21.21
N ALA A 347 -1.71 -6.76 -21.71
CA ALA A 347 -2.04 -5.54 -22.44
C ALA A 347 -2.90 -5.80 -23.69
N LEU A 348 -2.59 -6.86 -24.45
CA LEU A 348 -3.37 -7.27 -25.62
C LEU A 348 -4.75 -7.80 -25.23
N HIS A 349 -4.86 -8.61 -24.18
CA HIS A 349 -6.14 -9.14 -23.72
C HIS A 349 -7.12 -8.01 -23.36
N TYR A 350 -6.67 -7.01 -22.60
CA TYR A 350 -7.51 -5.86 -22.24
C TYR A 350 -7.88 -4.98 -23.44
N TYR A 351 -6.98 -4.86 -24.43
CA TYR A 351 -7.27 -4.13 -25.65
C TYR A 351 -8.29 -4.87 -26.53
N GLU A 352 -8.11 -6.18 -26.75
CA GLU A 352 -8.94 -6.97 -27.66
C GLU A 352 -10.35 -7.25 -27.11
N HIS A 353 -10.48 -7.48 -25.80
CA HIS A 353 -11.76 -7.88 -25.20
C HIS A 353 -12.51 -6.74 -24.51
N LEU A 354 -11.80 -5.75 -23.97
CA LEU A 354 -12.39 -4.66 -23.18
C LEU A 354 -12.14 -3.28 -23.79
N ASN A 355 -11.38 -3.20 -24.90
CA ASN A 355 -10.98 -1.95 -25.55
C ASN A 355 -10.24 -0.98 -24.62
N TYR A 356 -9.60 -1.49 -23.57
CA TYR A 356 -8.79 -0.72 -22.63
C TYR A 356 -7.31 -0.76 -23.02
N ARG A 357 -6.67 0.40 -23.02
CA ARG A 357 -5.26 0.56 -23.43
C ARG A 357 -4.30 0.58 -22.24
N LEU A 358 -3.68 -0.56 -21.96
CA LEU A 358 -2.66 -0.68 -20.92
C LEU A 358 -1.27 -0.54 -21.54
N ASP A 359 -0.74 0.68 -21.57
CA ASP A 359 0.58 0.96 -22.15
C ASP A 359 1.67 0.51 -21.17
N PHE A 360 2.52 -0.44 -21.56
CA PHE A 360 3.60 -0.95 -20.72
C PHE A 360 4.60 0.17 -20.36
N ILE A 361 4.97 0.27 -19.07
CA ILE A 361 6.01 1.19 -18.58
C ILE A 361 7.28 0.41 -18.23
N GLN A 362 7.17 -0.48 -17.25
CA GLN A 362 8.29 -1.27 -16.74
C GLN A 362 7.79 -2.52 -16.02
N TRP A 363 8.66 -3.51 -15.86
CA TRP A 363 8.46 -4.58 -14.89
C TRP A 363 9.59 -4.56 -13.85
N THR A 364 9.31 -5.10 -12.69
CA THR A 364 10.30 -5.26 -11.62
C THR A 364 10.14 -6.64 -11.03
N GLU A 365 11.23 -7.40 -10.99
CA GLU A 365 11.22 -8.70 -10.33
C GLU A 365 11.16 -8.50 -8.82
N THR A 366 10.32 -9.30 -8.17
CA THR A 366 10.23 -9.34 -6.71
C THR A 366 10.78 -10.67 -6.22
N GLU A 367 11.00 -10.76 -4.91
CA GLU A 367 11.41 -12.02 -4.29
C GLU A 367 10.42 -13.17 -4.58
N THR A 368 9.15 -12.87 -4.83
CA THR A 368 8.07 -13.86 -4.96
C THR A 368 7.55 -14.03 -6.38
N GLY A 369 7.96 -13.17 -7.31
CA GLY A 369 7.44 -13.12 -8.66
C GLY A 369 7.86 -11.83 -9.34
N PHE A 370 6.90 -11.04 -9.79
CA PHE A 370 7.18 -9.76 -10.45
C PHE A 370 5.98 -8.80 -10.37
N MET A 371 6.28 -7.53 -10.59
CA MET A 371 5.29 -6.46 -10.73
C MET A 371 5.39 -5.88 -12.14
N ILE A 372 4.25 -5.63 -12.79
CA ILE A 372 4.19 -4.96 -14.09
C ILE A 372 3.46 -3.64 -13.92
N ILE A 373 4.05 -2.55 -14.38
CA ILE A 373 3.45 -1.22 -14.33
C ILE A 373 2.95 -0.86 -15.73
N PHE A 374 1.67 -0.52 -15.82
CA PHE A 374 1.02 -0.02 -17.03
C PHE A 374 0.56 1.43 -16.83
N ALA A 375 0.71 2.25 -17.86
CA ALA A 375 0.10 3.57 -17.93
C ALA A 375 -1.36 3.45 -18.35
N THR A 376 -2.24 4.16 -17.66
CA THR A 376 -3.66 4.26 -17.96
C THR A 376 -4.06 5.66 -18.41
N ARG A 377 -3.11 6.49 -18.86
CA ARG A 377 -3.37 7.87 -19.31
C ARG A 377 -4.44 7.98 -20.41
N LYS A 378 -4.52 6.96 -21.28
CA LYS A 378 -5.54 6.88 -22.35
C LYS A 378 -6.89 6.31 -21.86
N ASN A 379 -6.95 5.81 -20.63
CA ASN A 379 -8.16 5.32 -19.95
C ASN A 379 -8.19 5.90 -18.52
N PRO A 380 -8.28 7.23 -18.38
CA PRO A 380 -8.22 7.87 -17.07
C PRO A 380 -9.42 7.43 -16.22
N GLY A 381 -9.17 7.12 -14.94
CA GLY A 381 -10.22 6.77 -13.99
C GLY A 381 -10.62 5.30 -13.94
N LEU A 382 -9.86 4.39 -14.57
CA LEU A 382 -10.08 2.95 -14.45
C LEU A 382 -10.18 2.51 -12.99
N THR A 383 -11.25 1.77 -12.69
CA THR A 383 -11.56 1.22 -11.37
C THR A 383 -11.38 -0.28 -11.32
N ASP A 384 -11.33 -0.83 -10.11
CA ASP A 384 -11.31 -2.29 -9.88
C ASP A 384 -12.47 -3.01 -10.57
N THR A 385 -13.65 -2.41 -10.58
CA THR A 385 -14.82 -3.02 -11.24
C THR A 385 -14.71 -3.11 -12.76
N GLU A 386 -13.92 -2.22 -13.38
CA GLU A 386 -13.73 -2.18 -14.83
C GLU A 386 -12.56 -3.05 -15.29
N LEU A 387 -11.49 -3.12 -14.48
CA LEU A 387 -10.36 -4.00 -14.77
C LEU A 387 -10.58 -5.44 -14.31
N LEU A 388 -11.45 -5.68 -13.33
CA LEU A 388 -11.73 -7.01 -12.80
C LEU A 388 -13.24 -7.36 -12.84
N PRO A 389 -13.91 -7.32 -14.01
CA PRO A 389 -15.27 -7.82 -14.12
C PRO A 389 -15.29 -9.36 -14.01
N GLY A 390 -15.95 -9.90 -12.98
CA GLY A 390 -16.16 -11.35 -12.81
C GLY A 390 -14.88 -12.18 -12.58
N ASN A 391 -14.76 -13.34 -13.25
CA ASN A 391 -13.64 -14.31 -13.15
C ASN A 391 -12.34 -13.86 -13.87
N THR A 392 -12.07 -12.55 -13.89
CA THR A 392 -10.91 -11.96 -14.57
C THR A 392 -9.61 -12.21 -13.83
N ARG A 393 -9.65 -12.42 -12.50
CA ARG A 393 -8.45 -12.74 -11.70
C ARG A 393 -7.89 -14.11 -12.01
N GLU A 394 -8.75 -15.11 -12.22
CA GLU A 394 -8.33 -16.45 -12.64
C GLU A 394 -7.75 -16.41 -14.05
N HIS A 395 -8.34 -15.62 -14.95
CA HIS A 395 -7.83 -15.45 -16.29
C HIS A 395 -6.44 -14.77 -16.29
N LEU A 396 -6.27 -13.72 -15.47
CA LEU A 396 -4.97 -13.08 -15.24
C LEU A 396 -3.93 -14.06 -14.70
N ALA A 397 -4.31 -14.95 -13.79
CA ALA A 397 -3.41 -15.99 -13.28
C ALA A 397 -2.91 -16.91 -14.41
N VAL A 398 -3.78 -17.28 -15.35
CA VAL A 398 -3.40 -18.07 -16.54
C VAL A 398 -2.50 -17.29 -17.49
N LEU A 399 -2.82 -16.02 -17.76
CA LEU A 399 -2.02 -15.17 -18.68
C LEU A 399 -0.61 -14.91 -18.15
N THR A 400 -0.46 -14.79 -16.83
CA THR A 400 0.79 -14.43 -16.16
C THR A 400 1.58 -15.62 -15.61
N GLY A 401 0.97 -16.82 -15.55
CA GLY A 401 1.60 -18.02 -14.98
C GLY A 401 1.70 -17.97 -13.46
N ALA A 402 0.76 -17.29 -12.79
CA ALA A 402 0.75 -17.18 -11.33
C ALA A 402 0.63 -18.56 -10.65
N MET A 403 1.17 -18.67 -9.43
CA MET A 403 1.10 -19.90 -8.65
C MET A 403 -0.36 -20.31 -8.38
N PRO A 404 -0.71 -21.60 -8.47
CA PRO A 404 -2.03 -22.10 -8.10
C PRO A 404 -2.44 -21.65 -6.69
N GLY A 405 -3.63 -21.05 -6.56
CA GLY A 405 -4.15 -20.50 -5.30
C GLY A 405 -3.73 -19.06 -4.99
N THR A 406 -2.90 -18.43 -5.83
CA THR A 406 -2.61 -17.00 -5.76
C THR A 406 -3.24 -16.28 -6.96
N LEU A 407 -3.98 -15.20 -6.69
CA LEU A 407 -4.65 -14.42 -7.73
C LEU A 407 -3.92 -13.09 -7.92
N PRO A 408 -3.52 -12.75 -9.17
CA PRO A 408 -2.95 -11.43 -9.45
C PRO A 408 -3.91 -10.31 -9.07
N ASN A 409 -3.36 -9.18 -8.63
CA ASN A 409 -4.15 -8.01 -8.24
C ASN A 409 -3.55 -6.72 -8.77
N PHE A 410 -4.41 -5.74 -9.05
CA PHE A 410 -4.00 -4.40 -9.45
C PHE A 410 -3.88 -3.48 -8.23
N GLU A 411 -2.85 -2.65 -8.24
CA GLU A 411 -2.69 -1.52 -7.35
C GLU A 411 -2.76 -0.23 -8.18
N TYR A 412 -3.59 0.72 -7.76
CA TYR A 412 -3.90 1.91 -8.53
C TYR A 412 -3.12 3.09 -8.00
N ASN A 413 -2.35 3.72 -8.88
CA ASN A 413 -1.78 5.02 -8.63
C ASN A 413 -2.47 6.05 -9.53
N TYR A 414 -3.57 6.61 -9.02
CA TYR A 414 -4.35 7.62 -9.71
C TYR A 414 -3.57 8.92 -9.94
N GLN A 415 -2.60 9.25 -9.09
CA GLN A 415 -1.77 10.45 -9.25
C GLN A 415 -0.87 10.35 -10.48
N ASN A 416 -0.31 9.17 -10.74
CA ASN A 416 0.57 8.92 -11.87
C ASN A 416 -0.15 8.36 -13.11
N CYS A 417 -1.47 8.17 -13.03
CA CYS A 417 -2.28 7.45 -14.02
C CYS A 417 -1.62 6.14 -14.42
N SER A 418 -1.24 5.34 -13.43
CA SER A 418 -0.60 4.05 -13.62
C SER A 418 -1.24 2.99 -12.74
N ILE A 419 -1.31 1.77 -13.25
CA ILE A 419 -1.72 0.60 -12.49
C ILE A 419 -0.55 -0.37 -12.41
N THR A 420 -0.43 -1.04 -11.27
CA THR A 420 0.61 -2.04 -11.04
C THR A 420 -0.03 -3.39 -10.83
N LEU A 421 0.26 -4.34 -11.72
CA LEU A 421 -0.16 -5.73 -11.60
C LEU A 421 0.86 -6.50 -10.77
N HIS A 422 0.42 -7.05 -9.66
CA HIS A 422 1.21 -7.90 -8.78
C HIS A 422 1.01 -9.37 -9.14
N VAL A 423 2.10 -10.08 -9.47
CA VAL A 423 2.07 -11.50 -9.83
C VAL A 423 2.99 -12.29 -8.90
N THR A 424 2.44 -13.37 -8.31
CA THR A 424 3.18 -14.28 -7.44
C THR A 424 3.47 -15.58 -8.20
N LEU A 425 4.75 -15.91 -8.38
CA LEU A 425 5.21 -17.14 -9.05
C LEU A 425 5.70 -18.21 -8.07
N ARG A 426 6.22 -17.77 -6.92
CA ARG A 426 6.77 -18.61 -5.85
C ARG A 426 6.26 -18.12 -4.51
N LYS A 427 6.20 -19.01 -3.52
CA LYS A 427 5.84 -18.62 -2.15
C LYS A 427 6.83 -17.56 -1.68
N ALA A 428 6.33 -16.57 -0.95
CA ALA A 428 7.23 -15.61 -0.33
C ALA A 428 8.26 -16.36 0.51
N PRO A 429 9.57 -16.04 0.40
CA PRO A 429 10.47 -16.41 1.48
C PRO A 429 9.84 -15.81 2.74
N LYS A 430 9.57 -16.65 3.74
CA LYS A 430 9.05 -16.14 5.00
C LYS A 430 10.05 -15.07 5.44
N LYS A 431 9.60 -13.81 5.54
CA LYS A 431 10.41 -12.76 6.14
C LYS A 431 10.86 -13.32 7.49
N ASP A 432 12.16 -13.46 7.70
CA ASP A 432 12.69 -13.87 8.99
C ASP A 432 12.05 -12.97 10.03
N THR A 433 11.22 -13.56 10.90
CA THR A 433 10.65 -12.82 12.02
C THR A 433 11.84 -12.35 12.84
N SER A 434 12.15 -11.07 12.77
CA SER A 434 13.36 -10.55 13.40
C SER A 434 13.28 -10.82 14.90
N LYS A 435 14.40 -11.20 15.53
CA LYS A 435 14.44 -11.44 16.99
C LYS A 435 13.86 -10.24 17.76
N GLY A 436 14.14 -9.03 17.31
CA GLY A 436 13.61 -7.80 17.90
C GLY A 436 12.08 -7.63 17.80
N ASP A 437 11.41 -8.28 16.85
CA ASP A 437 9.94 -8.28 16.79
C ASP A 437 9.33 -9.33 17.72
N VAL A 438 9.98 -10.47 17.91
CA VAL A 438 9.55 -11.51 18.86
C VAL A 438 9.80 -11.06 20.32
N ASP A 439 10.91 -10.37 20.59
CA ASP A 439 11.25 -9.82 21.91
C ASP A 439 10.25 -8.75 22.41
N LYS A 440 9.38 -8.22 21.53
CA LYS A 440 8.25 -7.35 21.92
C LYS A 440 7.01 -8.14 22.36
N ILE A 441 6.94 -9.43 22.03
CA ILE A 441 5.78 -10.29 22.25
C ILE A 441 5.94 -11.11 23.54
N TRP A 442 7.15 -11.63 23.79
CA TRP A 442 7.46 -12.40 25.01
C TRP A 442 8.34 -11.63 26.00
N VAL A 443 8.48 -12.15 27.21
CA VAL A 443 9.52 -11.72 28.15
C VAL A 443 10.83 -12.38 27.73
N PRO A 444 11.87 -11.61 27.35
CA PRO A 444 13.15 -12.16 26.93
C PRO A 444 13.95 -12.75 28.12
N VAL A 445 14.92 -13.63 27.83
CA VAL A 445 15.70 -14.39 28.82
C VAL A 445 16.42 -13.50 29.84
N ASP A 446 16.93 -12.34 29.43
CA ASP A 446 17.60 -11.36 30.31
C ASP A 446 16.70 -10.85 31.44
N LYS A 447 15.37 -10.93 31.26
CA LYS A 447 14.38 -10.51 32.26
C LYS A 447 13.77 -11.69 33.02
N PHE A 448 14.12 -12.93 32.70
CA PHE A 448 13.54 -14.13 33.28
C PHE A 448 13.62 -14.13 34.81
N GLU A 449 14.82 -13.99 35.39
CA GLU A 449 15.03 -13.97 36.84
C GLU A 449 14.15 -12.91 37.54
N SER A 450 14.18 -11.69 37.01
CA SER A 450 13.42 -10.57 37.58
C SER A 450 11.90 -10.81 37.57
N TYR A 451 11.42 -11.59 36.60
CA TYR A 451 10.02 -11.90 36.40
C TYR A 451 9.53 -13.03 37.31
N VAL A 452 10.38 -14.04 37.56
CA VAL A 452 9.99 -15.28 38.27
C VAL A 452 10.42 -15.33 39.73
N LYS A 453 11.38 -14.52 40.18
CA LYS A 453 11.98 -14.61 41.54
C LYS A 453 10.98 -14.61 42.70
N ASN A 454 9.82 -13.97 42.52
CA ASN A 454 8.78 -13.86 43.55
C ASN A 454 7.66 -14.91 43.40
N TRP A 455 7.82 -15.89 42.52
CA TRP A 455 6.84 -16.94 42.35
C TRP A 455 7.00 -17.97 43.47
N GLU A 456 5.91 -18.27 44.17
CA GLU A 456 5.91 -19.19 45.30
C GLU A 456 5.07 -20.43 45.03
N ARG A 457 4.04 -20.32 44.20
CA ARG A 457 3.17 -21.44 43.81
C ARG A 457 3.12 -21.52 42.30
N VAL A 458 3.66 -22.59 41.74
CA VAL A 458 3.79 -22.73 40.29
C VAL A 458 3.31 -24.11 39.87
N ARG A 459 2.52 -24.18 38.80
CA ARG A 459 2.17 -25.42 38.12
C ARG A 459 2.81 -25.40 36.73
N ILE A 460 3.72 -26.33 36.48
CA ILE A 460 4.41 -26.48 35.20
C ILE A 460 3.77 -27.63 34.42
N THR A 461 3.45 -27.40 33.15
CA THR A 461 2.85 -28.42 32.29
C THR A 461 3.50 -28.45 30.92
N ALA A 462 3.82 -29.65 30.44
CA ALA A 462 4.27 -29.90 29.07
C ALA A 462 4.03 -31.36 28.69
N GLY A 463 3.93 -31.65 27.39
CA GLY A 463 3.90 -33.01 26.87
C GLY A 463 5.10 -33.87 27.31
N SER A 464 5.05 -35.17 27.00
CA SER A 464 6.22 -36.05 27.13
C SER A 464 7.37 -35.40 26.34
N THR A 465 8.57 -35.33 26.95
CA THR A 465 9.79 -34.67 26.42
C THR A 465 9.75 -33.14 26.23
N GLY A 466 8.72 -32.43 26.72
CA GLY A 466 8.63 -30.97 26.64
C GLY A 466 9.55 -30.17 27.57
N GLY A 467 10.56 -30.78 28.20
CA GLY A 467 11.54 -30.07 29.03
C GLY A 467 11.04 -29.59 30.41
N LYS A 468 10.09 -30.31 31.02
CA LYS A 468 9.47 -29.93 32.30
C LYS A 468 10.46 -29.81 33.46
N SER A 469 11.19 -30.88 33.74
CA SER A 469 12.12 -30.98 34.87
C SER A 469 13.28 -29.98 34.75
N PRO A 470 13.95 -29.83 33.58
CA PRO A 470 14.95 -28.77 33.40
C PRO A 470 14.40 -27.35 33.57
N THR A 471 13.17 -27.09 33.07
CA THR A 471 12.52 -25.78 33.25
C THR A 471 12.19 -25.52 34.72
N ALA A 472 11.71 -26.55 35.44
CA ALA A 472 11.42 -26.49 36.86
C ALA A 472 12.67 -26.23 37.69
N LYS A 473 13.81 -26.86 37.35
CA LYS A 473 15.13 -26.57 37.93
C LYS A 473 15.50 -25.10 37.74
N ASN A 474 15.51 -24.61 36.51
CA ASN A 474 15.88 -23.22 36.21
C ASN A 474 14.97 -22.22 36.98
N LEU A 475 13.67 -22.53 37.06
CA LEU A 475 12.72 -21.72 37.81
C LEU A 475 13.00 -21.75 39.31
N ALA A 476 13.19 -22.92 39.91
CA ALA A 476 13.48 -23.09 41.33
C ALA A 476 14.76 -22.35 41.72
N LEU A 477 15.81 -22.50 40.92
CA LEU A 477 17.08 -21.83 41.16
C LEU A 477 16.99 -20.31 40.96
N ALA A 478 16.21 -19.81 39.99
CA ALA A 478 15.95 -18.37 39.87
C ALA A 478 15.18 -17.80 41.08
N ILE A 479 14.22 -18.56 41.62
CA ILE A 479 13.48 -18.23 42.86
C ILE A 479 14.43 -18.18 44.07
N MET A 480 15.34 -19.14 44.19
CA MET A 480 16.32 -19.21 45.27
C MET A 480 17.42 -18.14 45.14
N LYS A 481 17.91 -17.86 43.93
CA LYS A 481 18.85 -16.78 43.65
C LYS A 481 18.26 -15.41 43.99
N GLY A 482 16.98 -15.19 43.67
CA GLY A 482 16.24 -14.00 44.11
C GLY A 482 16.18 -13.82 45.64
N ARG A 483 16.34 -14.93 46.38
CA ARG A 483 16.43 -15.00 47.84
C ARG A 483 17.87 -15.16 48.34
N LYS A 484 18.89 -14.98 47.48
CA LYS A 484 20.33 -15.11 47.82
C LYS A 484 20.70 -16.49 48.40
N GLY A 485 20.06 -17.54 47.90
CA GLY A 485 20.25 -18.91 48.40
C GLY A 485 19.69 -19.16 49.80
N GLN A 486 18.97 -18.21 50.41
CA GLN A 486 18.42 -18.36 51.76
C GLN A 486 17.15 -19.23 51.74
N GLY A 487 17.31 -20.50 52.08
CA GLY A 487 16.22 -21.48 52.23
C GLY A 487 16.65 -22.90 51.91
N GLU A 488 15.68 -23.77 51.67
CA GLU A 488 15.86 -25.19 51.35
C GLU A 488 15.01 -25.56 50.12
N ILE A 489 15.55 -26.39 49.21
CA ILE A 489 14.78 -27.04 48.15
C ILE A 489 14.55 -28.49 48.54
N ARG A 490 13.30 -28.96 48.49
CA ARG A 490 12.92 -30.36 48.69
C ARG A 490 12.33 -30.92 47.40
N LEU A 491 13.15 -31.65 46.66
CA LEU A 491 12.77 -32.29 45.40
C LEU A 491 12.27 -33.72 45.62
N TYR A 492 11.08 -34.01 45.10
CA TYR A 492 10.50 -35.35 45.06
C TYR A 492 10.31 -35.75 43.59
N ASP A 493 11.06 -36.75 43.16
CA ASP A 493 11.12 -37.20 41.76
C ASP A 493 10.89 -38.71 41.66
N PRO A 494 9.66 -39.16 41.37
CA PRO A 494 9.34 -40.59 41.25
C PRO A 494 9.95 -41.26 40.01
N GLN A 495 10.60 -40.50 39.12
CA GLN A 495 11.28 -41.03 37.92
C GLN A 495 12.80 -41.09 38.08
N ASP A 496 13.29 -41.05 39.33
CA ASP A 496 14.71 -41.17 39.68
C ASP A 496 15.37 -42.39 39.02
N GLY A 497 16.56 -42.19 38.45
CA GLY A 497 17.31 -43.26 37.78
C GLY A 497 16.73 -43.71 36.44
N SER A 498 15.63 -43.11 35.96
CA SER A 498 15.12 -43.34 34.62
C SER A 498 15.99 -42.64 33.56
N LYS A 499 15.84 -43.02 32.29
CA LYS A 499 16.47 -42.32 31.16
C LYS A 499 15.99 -40.86 30.98
N LYS A 500 14.94 -40.46 31.70
CA LYS A 500 14.33 -39.14 31.66
C LYS A 500 14.54 -38.36 32.96
N ASP A 501 15.45 -38.85 33.81
CA ASP A 501 15.89 -38.14 34.98
C ASP A 501 16.89 -37.05 34.57
N TYR A 502 16.41 -35.81 34.55
CA TYR A 502 17.20 -34.62 34.17
C TYR A 502 17.58 -33.77 35.39
N TRP A 503 17.39 -34.28 36.61
CA TRP A 503 17.69 -33.56 37.84
C TRP A 503 19.12 -33.84 38.28
N ASP A 504 19.94 -32.80 38.36
CA ASP A 504 21.30 -32.82 38.89
C ASP A 504 21.40 -32.10 40.25
N MET A 505 20.31 -32.10 41.01
CA MET A 505 20.23 -31.54 42.36
C MET A 505 19.82 -32.61 43.38
N PRO A 506 20.14 -32.45 44.67
CA PRO A 506 19.77 -33.41 45.70
C PRO A 506 18.26 -33.67 45.77
N LYS A 507 17.89 -34.96 45.83
CA LYS A 507 16.51 -35.44 45.93
C LYS A 507 16.21 -35.87 47.37
N VAL A 508 15.03 -35.52 47.85
CA VAL A 508 14.52 -35.93 49.16
C VAL A 508 13.69 -37.21 49.05
N GLY A 509 13.02 -37.41 47.91
CA GLY A 509 12.22 -38.61 47.63
C GLY A 509 12.33 -39.04 46.18
N THR A 510 12.25 -40.35 45.94
CA THR A 510 12.52 -40.96 44.63
C THR A 510 11.42 -41.91 44.16
N SER A 511 10.26 -41.90 44.83
CA SER A 511 9.11 -42.76 44.53
C SER A 511 7.78 -42.00 44.61
N HIS A 512 6.70 -42.60 44.09
CA HIS A 512 5.36 -42.01 44.19
C HIS A 512 4.89 -41.95 45.66
N GLU A 513 5.29 -42.93 46.48
CA GLU A 513 5.04 -42.97 47.91
C GLU A 513 5.79 -41.83 48.63
N ASP A 514 7.03 -41.53 48.24
CA ASP A 514 7.77 -40.39 48.79
C ASP A 514 7.13 -39.06 48.39
N ASN A 515 6.57 -38.95 47.19
CA ASN A 515 5.77 -37.79 46.78
C ASN A 515 4.61 -37.55 47.75
N VAL A 516 3.92 -38.62 48.18
CA VAL A 516 2.80 -38.57 49.15
C VAL A 516 3.28 -38.14 50.53
N LEU A 517 4.40 -38.69 51.00
CA LEU A 517 5.01 -38.33 52.28
C LEU A 517 5.51 -36.88 52.28
N GLY A 518 6.12 -36.43 51.19
CA GLY A 518 6.55 -35.04 51.01
C GLY A 518 5.39 -34.06 51.01
N MET A 519 4.26 -34.43 50.39
CA MET A 519 3.04 -33.63 50.43
C MET A 519 2.43 -33.56 51.84
N GLU A 520 2.57 -34.63 52.63
CA GLU A 520 2.16 -34.64 54.03
C GLU A 520 3.05 -33.74 54.89
N ASP A 521 4.36 -33.82 54.71
CA ASP A 521 5.33 -32.93 55.37
C ASP A 521 5.04 -31.46 55.04
N LEU A 522 4.82 -31.12 53.76
CA LEU A 522 4.39 -29.79 53.33
C LEU A 522 3.15 -29.30 54.11
N CYS A 523 2.08 -30.11 54.17
CA CYS A 523 0.86 -29.76 54.90
C CYS A 523 1.12 -29.59 56.41
N ASN A 524 1.95 -30.46 57.01
CA ASN A 524 2.33 -30.37 58.42
C ASN A 524 3.14 -29.09 58.70
N GLN A 525 4.04 -28.69 57.80
CA GLN A 525 4.77 -27.42 57.90
C GLN A 525 3.83 -26.23 57.81
N LEU A 526 2.84 -26.26 56.92
CA LEU A 526 1.82 -25.21 56.82
C LEU A 526 1.01 -25.08 58.12
N ASP A 527 0.58 -26.19 58.69
CA ASP A 527 -0.15 -26.22 59.95
C ASP A 527 0.70 -25.75 61.12
N HIS A 528 1.98 -26.18 61.16
CA HIS A 528 2.92 -25.78 62.20
C HIS A 528 3.16 -24.27 62.17
N ARG A 529 3.45 -23.69 61.00
CA ARG A 529 3.71 -22.24 60.85
C ARG A 529 2.46 -21.39 61.08
N THR A 530 1.29 -21.93 60.74
CA THR A 530 0.01 -21.26 61.05
C THR A 530 -0.23 -21.17 62.56
N LYS A 531 0.12 -22.23 63.31
CA LYS A 531 -0.02 -22.28 64.78
C LYS A 531 1.08 -21.48 65.50
N TRP A 532 2.30 -21.51 64.97
CA TRP A 532 3.49 -20.92 65.59
C TRP A 532 4.11 -19.88 64.66
N LYS A 533 3.70 -18.62 64.86
CA LYS A 533 4.25 -17.49 64.10
C LYS A 533 5.70 -17.24 64.52
N GLY A 534 6.61 -17.21 63.55
CA GLY A 534 8.04 -16.98 63.75
C GLY A 534 8.75 -16.70 62.43
N ASP A 535 10.05 -16.38 62.52
CA ASP A 535 10.91 -16.21 61.34
C ASP A 535 11.35 -17.60 60.85
N HIS A 536 10.54 -18.18 59.96
CA HIS A 536 10.78 -19.51 59.42
C HIS A 536 11.57 -19.41 58.11
N PRO A 537 12.59 -20.26 57.89
CA PRO A 537 13.32 -20.28 56.63
C PRO A 537 12.39 -20.64 55.47
N PHE A 538 12.67 -20.08 54.29
CA PHE A 538 11.92 -20.42 53.08
C PHE A 538 12.18 -21.88 52.69
N ILE A 539 11.12 -22.63 52.40
CA ILE A 539 11.24 -24.01 51.89
C ILE A 539 10.49 -24.09 50.57
N LEU A 540 11.15 -24.53 49.52
CA LEU A 540 10.59 -24.75 48.21
C LEU A 540 10.43 -26.25 47.97
N TYR A 541 9.19 -26.72 47.92
CA TYR A 541 8.89 -28.10 47.54
C TYR A 541 8.74 -28.21 46.02
N ILE A 542 9.31 -29.26 45.43
CA ILE A 542 9.15 -29.58 44.02
C ILE A 542 8.63 -31.00 43.94
N PHE A 543 7.44 -31.16 43.36
CA PHE A 543 6.82 -32.47 43.13
C PHE A 543 6.80 -32.74 41.64
N ASP A 544 7.62 -33.69 41.18
CA ASP A 544 7.61 -34.14 39.80
C ASP A 544 6.51 -35.19 39.55
N GLU A 545 6.01 -35.25 38.32
CA GLU A 545 4.98 -36.20 37.85
C GLU A 545 3.71 -36.29 38.73
N VAL A 546 3.25 -35.15 39.24
CA VAL A 546 2.06 -35.01 40.13
C VAL A 546 0.82 -35.68 39.55
N ASP A 547 0.63 -35.61 38.24
CA ASP A 547 -0.55 -36.17 37.58
C ASP A 547 -0.59 -37.70 37.68
N SER A 548 0.58 -38.33 37.52
CA SER A 548 0.71 -39.78 37.66
C SER A 548 0.64 -40.23 39.12
N THR A 549 1.21 -39.46 40.06
CA THR A 549 1.02 -39.72 41.50
C THR A 549 -0.46 -39.65 41.88
N ILE A 550 -1.22 -38.65 41.40
CA ILE A 550 -2.67 -38.57 41.65
C ILE A 550 -3.40 -39.79 41.08
N ALA A 551 -3.02 -40.22 39.87
CA ALA A 551 -3.64 -41.38 39.23
C ALA A 551 -3.38 -42.69 40.00
N GLN A 552 -2.15 -42.92 40.47
CA GLN A 552 -1.78 -44.09 41.27
C GLN A 552 -2.45 -44.07 42.66
N GLU A 553 -2.45 -42.92 43.33
CA GLU A 553 -3.03 -42.78 44.67
C GLU A 553 -4.56 -42.91 44.66
N ARG A 554 -5.22 -42.57 43.55
CA ARG A 554 -6.64 -42.83 43.36
C ARG A 554 -6.97 -44.31 43.52
N GLU A 555 -6.11 -45.20 43.02
CA GLU A 555 -6.31 -46.65 43.09
C GLU A 555 -6.06 -47.18 44.52
N ASN A 556 -5.06 -46.63 45.22
CA ASN A 556 -4.59 -47.14 46.51
C ASN A 556 -5.29 -46.54 47.74
N ASN A 557 -5.48 -45.21 47.77
CA ASN A 557 -5.88 -44.45 48.97
C ASN A 557 -7.19 -43.67 48.79
N GLY A 558 -7.87 -43.85 47.66
CA GLY A 558 -9.15 -43.23 47.35
C GLY A 558 -9.03 -41.95 46.53
N TYR A 559 -10.13 -41.61 45.85
CA TYR A 559 -10.16 -40.66 44.72
C TYR A 559 -9.63 -39.25 45.02
N TYR A 560 -9.64 -38.81 46.27
CA TYR A 560 -9.36 -37.42 46.64
C TYR A 560 -8.14 -37.22 47.57
N TYR A 561 -7.48 -38.31 48.00
CA TYR A 561 -6.48 -38.25 49.08
C TYR A 561 -5.30 -37.31 48.80
N PHE A 562 -4.54 -37.55 47.72
CA PHE A 562 -3.41 -36.69 47.36
C PHE A 562 -3.86 -35.32 46.80
N ARG A 563 -4.99 -35.29 46.08
CA ARG A 563 -5.61 -34.06 45.54
C ARG A 563 -5.93 -33.03 46.62
N ASP A 564 -6.50 -33.47 47.74
CA ASP A 564 -6.93 -32.56 48.80
C ASP A 564 -5.74 -31.88 49.46
N LYS A 565 -4.62 -32.61 49.62
CA LYS A 565 -3.36 -32.03 50.11
C LYS A 565 -2.79 -30.99 49.14
N VAL A 566 -2.79 -31.27 47.82
CA VAL A 566 -2.40 -30.28 46.78
C VAL A 566 -3.29 -29.04 46.84
N THR A 567 -4.60 -29.21 47.00
CA THR A 567 -5.54 -28.07 47.06
C THR A 567 -5.34 -27.23 48.33
N TYR A 568 -5.03 -27.87 49.45
CA TYR A 568 -4.76 -27.20 50.72
C TYR A 568 -3.50 -26.34 50.63
N SER A 569 -2.40 -26.91 50.16
CA SER A 569 -1.12 -26.22 50.02
C SER A 569 -1.18 -25.08 49.01
N LEU A 570 -1.90 -25.25 47.89
CA LEU A 570 -2.16 -24.17 46.93
C LEU A 570 -2.83 -22.96 47.57
N LYS A 571 -3.65 -23.11 48.62
CA LYS A 571 -4.31 -21.98 49.28
C LYS A 571 -3.45 -21.33 50.36
N GLN A 572 -2.67 -22.11 51.10
CA GLN A 572 -2.01 -21.64 52.33
C GLN A 572 -0.51 -21.31 52.17
N ALA A 573 0.19 -21.85 51.17
CA ALA A 573 1.66 -21.80 51.11
C ALA A 573 2.28 -20.40 51.13
N SER A 574 1.73 -19.45 50.34
CA SER A 574 2.28 -18.10 50.24
C SER A 574 2.21 -17.28 51.53
N HIS A 575 1.32 -17.63 52.45
CA HIS A 575 1.21 -16.93 53.74
C HIS A 575 2.25 -17.38 54.77
N GLN A 576 2.95 -18.50 54.51
CA GLN A 576 3.78 -19.19 55.50
C GLN A 576 5.25 -19.30 55.09
N ASN A 577 5.71 -18.47 54.14
CA ASN A 577 7.06 -18.52 53.60
C ASN A 577 7.43 -19.92 53.07
N ILE A 578 6.49 -20.58 52.39
CA ILE A 578 6.65 -21.89 51.75
C ILE A 578 6.31 -21.75 50.28
N GLY A 579 7.16 -22.30 49.42
CA GLY A 579 6.91 -22.44 48.00
C GLY A 579 6.59 -23.88 47.59
N ALA A 580 5.84 -24.05 46.51
CA ALA A 580 5.56 -25.33 45.90
C ALA A 580 5.52 -25.24 44.37
N ILE A 581 6.27 -26.10 43.69
CA ILE A 581 6.26 -26.32 42.26
C ILE A 581 5.65 -27.69 41.99
N TYR A 582 4.56 -27.72 41.23
CA TYR A 582 3.86 -28.92 40.80
C TYR A 582 4.15 -29.15 39.33
N ILE A 583 4.63 -30.33 38.95
CA ILE A 583 4.96 -30.64 37.57
C ILE A 583 4.00 -31.73 37.08
N GLY A 584 3.41 -31.52 35.90
CA GLY A 584 2.51 -32.50 35.30
C GLY A 584 2.48 -32.43 33.78
N GLN A 585 1.71 -33.30 33.15
CA GLN A 585 1.72 -33.50 31.71
C GLN A 585 0.69 -32.60 31.00
N SER A 586 -0.47 -32.40 31.62
CA SER A 586 -1.59 -31.71 30.97
C SER A 586 -1.81 -30.29 31.46
N ALA A 587 -2.15 -29.42 30.50
CA ALA A 587 -2.65 -28.07 30.78
C ALA A 587 -4.17 -28.05 31.06
N ASP A 588 -4.90 -29.12 30.72
CA ASP A 588 -6.32 -29.21 31.05
C ASP A 588 -6.48 -29.66 32.52
N ALA A 589 -7.06 -28.78 33.33
CA ALA A 589 -7.32 -29.07 34.74
C ALA A 589 -8.31 -30.23 34.93
N ASN A 590 -9.16 -30.52 33.94
CA ASN A 590 -10.20 -31.54 34.03
C ASN A 590 -9.66 -32.95 33.76
N GLU A 591 -8.46 -33.09 33.18
CA GLU A 591 -7.81 -34.40 33.03
C GLU A 591 -7.40 -34.98 34.39
N ILE A 592 -7.26 -34.14 35.42
CA ILE A 592 -7.13 -34.57 36.81
C ILE A 592 -8.54 -34.57 37.42
N PRO A 593 -9.18 -35.74 37.60
CA PRO A 593 -10.59 -35.78 37.95
C PRO A 593 -10.88 -35.12 39.31
N GLY A 594 -11.84 -34.19 39.33
CA GLY A 594 -12.21 -33.46 40.55
C GLY A 594 -11.30 -32.29 40.92
N MET A 595 -10.27 -31.96 40.12
CA MET A 595 -9.66 -30.63 40.11
C MET A 595 -10.38 -29.74 39.11
N THR A 596 -10.49 -28.45 39.45
CA THR A 596 -11.06 -27.43 38.58
C THR A 596 -9.99 -26.43 38.17
N HIS A 597 -10.20 -25.72 37.06
CA HIS A 597 -9.35 -24.57 36.71
C HIS A 597 -9.26 -23.53 37.84
N SER A 598 -10.31 -23.39 38.66
CA SER A 598 -10.28 -22.51 39.83
C SER A 598 -9.36 -22.99 40.96
N ALA A 599 -9.14 -24.30 41.12
CA ALA A 599 -8.18 -24.83 42.07
C ALA A 599 -6.75 -24.42 41.69
N TRP A 600 -6.40 -24.57 40.41
CA TRP A 600 -5.11 -24.13 39.87
C TRP A 600 -4.97 -22.61 39.73
N GLY A 601 -6.06 -21.85 39.76
CA GLY A 601 -6.03 -20.38 39.77
C GLY A 601 -5.32 -19.74 40.97
N SER A 602 -4.95 -20.54 41.98
CA SER A 602 -4.11 -20.11 43.12
C SER A 602 -2.61 -20.36 42.90
N ALA A 603 -2.21 -20.90 41.74
CA ALA A 603 -0.82 -21.02 41.29
C ALA A 603 -0.59 -20.27 39.98
N VAL A 604 0.66 -19.86 39.74
CA VAL A 604 1.09 -19.42 38.41
C VAL A 604 1.11 -20.64 37.50
N GLY A 605 0.37 -20.59 36.39
CA GLY A 605 0.39 -21.62 35.37
C GLY A 605 1.53 -21.38 34.39
N LEU A 606 2.46 -22.32 34.26
CA LEU A 606 3.56 -22.26 33.29
C LEU A 606 3.40 -23.39 32.27
N HIS A 607 2.95 -23.05 31.07
CA HIS A 607 2.60 -24.03 30.03
C HIS A 607 3.62 -23.97 28.90
N ILE A 608 4.40 -25.05 28.72
CA ILE A 608 5.53 -25.09 27.78
C ILE A 608 5.07 -25.62 26.41
N GLY A 609 5.56 -25.00 25.33
CA GLY A 609 5.31 -25.46 23.96
C GLY A 609 3.82 -25.60 23.63
N SER A 610 3.42 -26.78 23.11
CA SER A 610 2.03 -27.06 22.69
C SER A 610 0.99 -26.87 23.80
N ASN A 611 1.37 -27.04 25.07
CA ASN A 611 0.46 -26.85 26.19
C ASN A 611 0.05 -25.38 26.37
N ALA A 612 0.85 -24.41 25.87
CA ALA A 612 0.46 -23.01 25.84
C ALA A 612 -0.82 -22.78 25.04
N GLY A 613 -0.93 -23.40 23.86
CA GLY A 613 -2.13 -23.31 23.01
C GLY A 613 -3.38 -23.89 23.69
N THR A 614 -3.25 -25.07 24.30
CA THR A 614 -4.32 -25.71 25.07
C THR A 614 -4.75 -24.84 26.25
N ALA A 615 -3.79 -24.28 26.99
CA ALA A 615 -4.05 -23.39 28.11
C ALA A 615 -4.85 -22.15 27.67
N ILE A 616 -4.45 -21.46 26.58
CA ILE A 616 -5.16 -20.26 26.07
C ILE A 616 -6.64 -20.56 25.78
N ASN A 617 -6.92 -21.70 25.15
CA ASN A 617 -8.29 -22.10 24.84
C ASN A 617 -9.12 -22.35 26.10
N SER A 618 -8.52 -22.97 27.12
CA SER A 618 -9.17 -23.32 28.38
C SER A 618 -9.46 -22.14 29.32
N LEU A 619 -8.73 -21.02 29.19
CA LEU A 619 -8.87 -19.86 30.08
C LEU A 619 -10.23 -19.17 29.91
N LYS A 620 -11.10 -19.26 30.93
CA LYS A 620 -12.44 -18.64 30.91
C LYS A 620 -12.42 -17.13 31.18
N THR A 621 -11.33 -16.61 31.73
CA THR A 621 -11.17 -15.20 32.10
C THR A 621 -10.86 -14.28 30.92
N LEU A 622 -10.53 -14.84 29.76
CA LEU A 622 -10.18 -14.09 28.55
C LEU A 622 -11.37 -14.01 27.58
N THR A 623 -11.52 -12.87 26.91
CA THR A 623 -12.46 -12.71 25.80
C THR A 623 -11.98 -13.50 24.58
N ASN A 624 -12.90 -13.81 23.65
CA ASN A 624 -12.53 -14.50 22.41
C ASN A 624 -11.48 -13.72 21.60
N GLU A 625 -11.59 -12.39 21.55
CA GLU A 625 -10.61 -11.53 20.86
C GLU A 625 -9.21 -11.62 21.50
N GLN A 626 -9.13 -11.62 22.85
CA GLN A 626 -7.88 -11.79 23.57
C GLN A 626 -7.26 -13.17 23.32
N LYS A 627 -8.08 -14.23 23.27
CA LYS A 627 -7.62 -15.58 22.92
C LYS A 627 -7.07 -15.64 21.51
N THR A 628 -7.77 -15.09 20.52
CA THR A 628 -7.30 -15.03 19.14
C THR A 628 -5.94 -14.32 19.06
N LYS A 629 -5.80 -13.17 19.72
CA LYS A 629 -4.54 -12.43 19.75
C LYS A 629 -3.39 -13.22 20.38
N LEU A 630 -3.65 -13.93 21.49
CA LEU A 630 -2.65 -14.79 22.14
C LEU A 630 -2.29 -16.00 21.28
N LEU A 631 -3.25 -16.58 20.55
CA LEU A 631 -2.99 -17.70 19.63
C LEU A 631 -2.17 -17.26 18.41
N GLU A 632 -2.41 -16.05 17.89
CA GLU A 632 -1.57 -15.46 16.83
C GLU A 632 -0.14 -15.20 17.33
N GLN A 633 0.01 -14.70 18.56
CA GLN A 633 1.33 -14.52 19.19
C GLN A 633 2.03 -15.86 19.42
N TYR A 634 1.31 -16.87 19.91
CA TYR A 634 1.78 -18.24 20.05
C TYR A 634 2.31 -18.80 18.72
N ALA A 635 1.53 -18.68 17.65
CA ALA A 635 1.94 -19.19 16.32
C ALA A 635 3.22 -18.52 15.82
N LYS A 636 3.34 -17.20 15.98
CA LYS A 636 4.53 -16.44 15.60
C LYS A 636 5.77 -16.84 16.41
N ILE A 637 5.60 -17.04 17.72
CA ILE A 637 6.69 -17.45 18.61
C ILE A 637 7.13 -18.89 18.28
N GLN A 638 6.17 -19.80 18.13
CA GLN A 638 6.44 -21.19 17.76
C GLN A 638 7.23 -21.27 16.45
N GLU A 639 6.76 -20.57 15.41
CA GLU A 639 7.43 -20.50 14.11
C GLU A 639 8.85 -19.93 14.20
N PHE A 640 9.05 -18.89 15.01
CA PHE A 640 10.38 -18.32 15.24
C PHE A 640 11.32 -19.30 15.94
N CYS A 641 10.87 -19.97 17.01
CA CYS A 641 11.67 -20.96 17.72
C CYS A 641 12.02 -22.15 16.83
N ASP A 642 11.04 -22.69 16.09
CA ASP A 642 11.25 -23.82 15.18
C ASP A 642 12.27 -23.46 14.08
N HIS A 643 12.12 -22.29 13.45
CA HIS A 643 13.05 -21.81 12.44
C HIS A 643 14.46 -21.57 13.01
N LYS A 644 14.58 -20.94 14.18
CA LYS A 644 15.89 -20.68 14.80
C LYS A 644 16.58 -21.96 15.23
N ASN A 645 15.83 -22.93 15.74
CA ASN A 645 16.38 -24.23 16.07
C ASN A 645 16.85 -24.97 14.81
N GLU A 646 16.05 -24.95 13.74
CA GLU A 646 16.43 -25.55 12.45
C GLU A 646 17.69 -24.88 11.86
N GLU A 647 17.75 -23.55 11.85
CA GLU A 647 18.89 -22.75 11.37
C GLU A 647 20.18 -23.06 12.12
N LEU A 648 20.09 -23.25 13.44
CA LEU A 648 21.23 -23.56 14.31
C LEU A 648 21.53 -25.07 14.40
N GLY A 649 20.71 -25.93 13.77
CA GLY A 649 20.83 -27.38 13.85
C GLY A 649 20.57 -27.95 15.25
N LEU A 650 19.73 -27.28 16.05
CA LEU A 650 19.40 -27.64 17.43
C LEU A 650 18.15 -28.53 17.48
N ASP A 651 18.23 -29.67 18.16
CA ASP A 651 17.11 -30.51 18.50
C ASP A 651 16.48 -30.05 19.82
N ILE A 652 15.20 -29.65 19.76
CA ILE A 652 14.42 -29.17 20.90
C ILE A 652 14.33 -30.19 22.05
N PHE A 653 14.52 -31.47 21.78
CA PHE A 653 14.43 -32.53 22.80
C PHE A 653 15.75 -32.83 23.50
N THR A 654 16.89 -32.60 22.85
CA THR A 654 18.20 -33.04 23.36
C THR A 654 19.15 -31.88 23.64
N ASP A 655 19.07 -30.78 22.89
CA ASP A 655 20.02 -29.68 23.00
C ASP A 655 19.62 -28.67 24.08
N LYS A 656 20.52 -28.43 25.05
CA LYS A 656 20.28 -27.50 26.16
C LYS A 656 19.96 -26.07 25.68
N SER A 657 20.63 -25.61 24.62
CA SER A 657 20.51 -24.26 24.05
C SER A 657 19.38 -24.08 23.02
N ALA A 658 18.54 -25.10 22.80
CA ALA A 658 17.42 -24.93 21.88
C ALA A 658 16.44 -23.87 22.40
N TYR A 659 15.96 -23.04 21.47
CA TYR A 659 14.99 -21.98 21.74
C TYR A 659 13.67 -22.59 22.18
N ARG A 660 13.26 -22.22 23.39
CA ARG A 660 12.01 -22.69 24.02
C ARG A 660 11.26 -21.51 24.63
N PHE A 661 9.97 -21.70 24.78
CA PHE A 661 9.09 -20.70 25.37
C PHE A 661 7.98 -21.36 26.18
N ALA A 662 7.39 -20.57 27.06
CA ALA A 662 6.22 -20.97 27.82
C ALA A 662 5.22 -19.81 27.89
N LEU A 663 3.95 -20.15 28.10
CA LEU A 663 2.94 -19.20 28.51
C LEU A 663 2.89 -19.17 30.04
N ALA A 664 3.20 -18.01 30.62
CA ALA A 664 2.99 -17.73 32.03
C ALA A 664 1.59 -17.12 32.23
N VAL A 665 0.78 -17.79 33.03
CA VAL A 665 -0.54 -17.33 33.49
C VAL A 665 -0.37 -16.89 34.95
N PRO A 666 -0.15 -15.59 35.20
CA PRO A 666 0.07 -15.10 36.55
C PRO A 666 -1.21 -15.14 37.39
N LEU A 667 -1.06 -15.12 38.72
CA LEU A 667 -2.19 -15.02 39.66
C LEU A 667 -3.01 -13.75 39.44
N THR A 668 -2.36 -12.68 39.00
CA THR A 668 -2.96 -11.38 38.70
C THR A 668 -2.41 -10.84 37.39
N GLY A 669 -3.28 -10.33 36.52
CA GLY A 669 -2.90 -9.75 35.23
C GLY A 669 -3.16 -10.68 34.05
N LEU A 670 -2.71 -10.25 32.87
CA LEU A 670 -2.89 -11.01 31.63
C LEU A 670 -1.78 -12.04 31.44
N PRO A 671 -2.08 -13.20 30.81
CA PRO A 671 -1.06 -14.16 30.41
C PRO A 671 0.01 -13.52 29.51
N LYS A 672 1.25 -13.97 29.68
CA LYS A 672 2.41 -13.49 28.90
C LYS A 672 3.25 -14.66 28.46
N PHE A 673 3.77 -14.59 27.23
CA PHE A 673 4.80 -15.52 26.80
C PHE A 673 6.12 -15.14 27.45
N ILE A 674 6.92 -16.15 27.80
CA ILE A 674 8.28 -15.99 28.30
C ILE A 674 9.21 -16.88 27.47
N GLN A 675 10.36 -16.35 27.12
CA GLN A 675 11.45 -17.16 26.60
C GLN A 675 12.09 -17.92 27.76
N LEU A 676 12.27 -19.23 27.61
CA LEU A 676 12.92 -20.04 28.63
C LEU A 676 14.44 -19.96 28.46
N PRO A 677 15.21 -19.83 29.55
CA PRO A 677 16.66 -19.92 29.50
C PRO A 677 17.11 -21.33 29.11
N ASP A 678 18.34 -21.45 28.61
CA ASP A 678 18.97 -22.73 28.29
C ASP A 678 18.86 -23.67 29.49
N PHE A 679 18.67 -24.96 29.23
CA PHE A 679 18.68 -25.94 30.31
C PHE A 679 20.03 -25.90 31.04
N ASP A 680 19.99 -25.99 32.36
CA ASP A 680 21.15 -25.87 33.25
C ASP A 680 21.86 -24.50 33.19
N SER A 681 21.13 -23.44 32.86
CA SER A 681 21.63 -22.05 32.99
C SER A 681 21.99 -21.66 34.43
N TYR A 682 21.53 -22.43 35.41
CA TYR A 682 21.79 -22.22 36.83
C TYR A 682 22.41 -23.48 37.41
N ASP A 683 23.52 -23.32 38.11
CA ASP A 683 24.12 -24.38 38.90
C ASP A 683 23.52 -24.39 40.32
N TYR A 684 23.13 -25.57 40.80
CA TYR A 684 22.53 -25.72 42.12
C TYR A 684 23.51 -25.34 43.23
N TYR A 685 24.75 -25.80 43.14
CA TYR A 685 25.74 -25.58 44.19
C TYR A 685 26.16 -24.11 44.25
N GLU A 686 26.31 -23.44 43.10
CA GLU A 686 26.58 -21.99 43.06
C GLU A 686 25.46 -21.17 43.72
N VAL A 687 24.20 -21.40 43.31
CA VAL A 687 23.05 -20.64 43.84
C VAL A 687 22.82 -20.89 45.33
N MET A 688 23.04 -22.12 45.79
CA MET A 688 22.86 -22.48 47.19
C MET A 688 24.09 -22.15 48.05
N ALA A 689 25.29 -22.01 47.46
CA ALA A 689 26.52 -21.60 48.15
C ALA A 689 26.62 -20.09 48.43
N GLU A 690 25.81 -19.22 47.78
CA GLU A 690 25.68 -17.80 48.17
C GLU A 690 25.28 -17.62 49.66
N ARG A 691 24.77 -18.68 50.28
CA ARG A 691 24.57 -18.82 51.73
C ARG A 691 25.89 -18.65 52.51
N GLU A 692 27.00 -19.19 52.05
CA GLU A 692 28.30 -19.14 52.74
C GLU A 692 28.98 -17.76 52.59
N GLU A 693 28.94 -17.14 51.41
CA GLU A 693 29.52 -15.80 51.20
C GLU A 693 28.72 -14.68 51.90
N SER A 694 27.39 -14.75 51.90
CA SER A 694 26.54 -13.77 52.61
C SER A 694 26.49 -13.97 54.12
N MET A 695 26.74 -15.19 54.61
CA MET A 695 26.99 -15.45 56.02
C MET A 695 28.44 -15.11 56.41
N SER A 696 29.41 -15.12 55.50
CA SER A 696 30.82 -14.88 55.83
C SER A 696 31.09 -13.50 56.48
N THR A 697 30.38 -12.44 56.12
CA THR A 697 30.65 -11.10 56.69
C THR A 697 30.05 -10.86 58.08
N ASN A 698 28.96 -11.54 58.43
CA ASN A 698 28.33 -11.41 59.76
C ASN A 698 28.60 -12.59 60.68
N THR A 699 28.90 -13.76 60.13
CA THR A 699 29.14 -14.99 60.89
C THR A 699 30.61 -15.13 61.24
N HIS A 700 31.56 -14.53 60.49
CA HIS A 700 32.91 -14.35 61.05
C HIS A 700 32.89 -13.38 62.23
N ASN A 701 32.12 -12.29 62.20
CA ASN A 701 32.02 -11.38 63.34
C ASN A 701 31.21 -11.97 64.50
N LEU A 702 30.18 -12.79 64.24
CA LEU A 702 29.39 -13.49 65.28
C LEU A 702 30.03 -14.78 65.79
N LEU A 703 30.76 -15.56 64.99
CA LEU A 703 31.60 -16.65 65.50
C LEU A 703 32.83 -16.08 66.19
N ILE A 704 33.47 -15.01 65.69
CA ILE A 704 34.59 -14.40 66.41
C ILE A 704 34.07 -13.71 67.68
N SER A 705 32.88 -13.09 67.70
CA SER A 705 32.31 -12.54 68.95
C SER A 705 31.78 -13.62 69.89
N ASN A 706 31.16 -14.69 69.39
CA ASN A 706 30.68 -15.80 70.23
C ASN A 706 31.82 -16.70 70.68
N ILE A 707 32.88 -16.90 69.88
CA ILE A 707 34.12 -17.55 70.31
C ILE A 707 34.90 -16.61 71.23
N LEU A 708 34.93 -15.28 71.03
CA LEU A 708 35.54 -14.36 72.00
C LEU A 708 34.73 -14.27 73.30
N ASP A 709 33.40 -14.31 73.26
CA ASP A 709 32.52 -14.34 74.43
C ASP A 709 32.50 -15.72 75.11
N GLU A 710 32.61 -16.83 74.35
CA GLU A 710 32.80 -18.19 74.89
C GLU A 710 34.21 -18.37 75.41
N VAL A 711 35.25 -17.82 74.78
CA VAL A 711 36.63 -17.84 75.29
C VAL A 711 36.81 -16.88 76.47
N GLN A 712 36.10 -15.75 76.53
CA GLN A 712 36.04 -14.91 77.75
C GLN A 712 35.21 -15.57 78.85
N LYS A 713 34.09 -16.24 78.54
CA LYS A 713 33.31 -17.00 79.54
C LYS A 713 34.02 -18.27 80.00
N GLU A 714 34.72 -18.99 79.14
CA GLU A 714 35.52 -20.18 79.46
C GLU A 714 36.82 -19.77 80.18
N ALA A 715 37.40 -18.61 79.90
CA ALA A 715 38.48 -18.02 80.69
C ALA A 715 38.03 -17.57 82.09
N GLU A 716 36.74 -17.22 82.27
CA GLU A 716 36.16 -16.88 83.58
C GLU A 716 35.51 -18.08 84.32
N THR A 717 35.33 -19.25 83.69
CA THR A 717 34.69 -20.44 84.32
C THR A 717 35.54 -21.71 84.40
N MET A 718 36.86 -21.64 84.19
CA MET A 718 37.77 -22.70 84.66
C MET A 718 38.01 -22.63 86.17
N ILE A 719 36.98 -22.96 86.97
CA ILE A 719 37.22 -23.59 88.27
C ILE A 719 37.23 -25.10 88.03
N PHE A 720 38.45 -25.67 87.94
CA PHE A 720 38.65 -27.10 88.05
C PHE A 720 37.92 -27.61 89.29
N SER A 721 36.81 -28.32 89.11
CA SER A 721 36.22 -29.08 90.20
C SER A 721 37.04 -30.36 90.36
N PRO A 722 37.73 -30.55 91.50
CA PRO A 722 38.56 -31.73 91.70
C PRO A 722 37.68 -32.99 91.64
N LYS A 723 38.13 -34.03 90.95
CA LYS A 723 37.54 -35.37 91.02
C LYS A 723 37.60 -35.85 92.47
N VAL A 724 36.50 -35.74 93.20
CA VAL A 724 36.39 -36.26 94.57
C VAL A 724 36.00 -37.73 94.47
N VAL A 725 36.85 -38.60 94.98
CA VAL A 725 36.59 -40.04 95.12
C VAL A 725 36.45 -40.40 96.59
N CYS A 726 35.69 -41.46 96.90
CA CYS A 726 35.57 -41.91 98.29
C CYS A 726 36.94 -42.39 98.81
N PRO A 727 37.47 -41.84 99.92
CA PRO A 727 38.76 -42.24 100.46
C PRO A 727 38.74 -43.65 101.11
N HIS A 728 37.56 -44.25 101.27
CA HIS A 728 37.41 -45.56 101.91
C HIS A 728 37.31 -46.72 100.92
N CYS A 729 36.74 -46.52 99.73
CA CYS A 729 36.57 -47.58 98.72
C CYS A 729 36.99 -47.16 97.30
N GLY A 730 37.43 -45.92 97.09
CA GLY A 730 37.83 -45.41 95.78
C GLY A 730 36.67 -45.14 94.82
N SER A 731 35.41 -45.38 95.21
CA SER A 731 34.25 -45.18 94.34
C SER A 731 34.03 -43.69 94.00
N GLU A 732 33.71 -43.43 92.74
CA GLU A 732 33.23 -42.13 92.22
C GLU A 732 31.72 -41.91 92.52
N ASN A 733 31.01 -42.94 93.01
CA ASN A 733 29.58 -42.89 93.31
C ASN A 733 29.30 -42.25 94.68
N ILE A 734 29.37 -40.92 94.71
CA ILE A 734 29.26 -40.10 95.92
C ILE A 734 28.11 -39.08 95.83
N ASN A 735 27.39 -38.88 96.94
CA ASN A 735 26.40 -37.80 97.09
C ASN A 735 27.05 -36.60 97.78
N LYS A 736 26.86 -35.40 97.20
CA LYS A 736 27.31 -34.11 97.75
C LYS A 736 26.25 -33.56 98.71
N GLU A 737 26.54 -33.58 100.01
CA GLU A 737 25.59 -33.29 101.09
C GLU A 737 25.84 -31.89 101.68
N GLY A 738 25.62 -30.83 100.89
CA GLY A 738 25.65 -29.44 101.36
C GLY A 738 26.95 -28.97 102.05
N THR A 739 26.99 -27.69 102.43
CA THR A 739 28.12 -27.09 103.17
C THR A 739 27.71 -26.75 104.60
N ASN A 740 28.61 -26.90 105.57
CA ASN A 740 28.36 -26.41 106.92
C ASN A 740 28.52 -24.88 107.00
N LYS A 741 28.21 -24.30 108.17
CA LYS A 741 28.37 -22.84 108.43
C LYS A 741 29.80 -22.31 108.27
N LYS A 742 30.80 -23.18 108.14
CA LYS A 742 32.21 -22.82 107.89
C LYS A 742 32.61 -23.00 106.42
N GLY A 743 31.66 -23.32 105.53
CA GLY A 743 31.90 -23.52 104.10
C GLY A 743 32.50 -24.87 103.73
N GLU A 744 32.62 -25.82 104.67
CA GLU A 744 33.18 -27.14 104.40
C GLU A 744 32.16 -28.05 103.73
N GLN A 745 32.56 -28.70 102.64
CA GLN A 745 31.72 -29.59 101.84
C GLN A 745 31.72 -31.03 102.38
N TYR A 746 30.53 -31.60 102.58
CA TYR A 746 30.37 -33.00 102.98
C TYR A 746 30.02 -33.89 101.80
N TYR A 747 30.53 -35.12 101.85
CA TYR A 747 30.26 -36.17 100.87
C TYR A 747 29.90 -37.47 101.58
N THR A 748 29.04 -38.26 100.93
CA THR A 748 28.64 -39.59 101.40
C THR A 748 28.79 -40.59 100.26
N CYS A 749 29.44 -41.74 100.50
CA CYS A 749 29.60 -42.78 99.49
C CYS A 749 28.46 -43.80 99.57
N LYS A 750 27.92 -44.19 98.41
CA LYS A 750 26.83 -45.17 98.31
C LYS A 750 27.30 -46.62 98.28
N ASP A 751 28.57 -46.86 97.96
CA ASP A 751 29.12 -48.19 97.73
C ASP A 751 29.94 -48.72 98.93
N CYS A 752 29.90 -48.05 100.07
CA CYS A 752 30.51 -48.58 101.31
C CYS A 752 29.48 -49.44 102.04
N ASP A 753 29.78 -50.74 102.19
CA ASP A 753 28.88 -51.73 102.77
C ASP A 753 28.32 -51.33 104.14
N GLU A 754 26.98 -51.41 104.20
CA GLU A 754 26.05 -51.35 105.33
C GLU A 754 25.87 -50.06 106.14
N LYS A 755 26.71 -49.02 106.05
CA LYS A 755 26.33 -47.64 106.47
C LYS A 755 27.02 -46.56 105.64
N PRO A 756 26.29 -45.54 105.15
CA PRO A 756 26.89 -44.42 104.42
C PRO A 756 27.95 -43.71 105.28
N LYS A 757 29.21 -43.73 104.85
CA LYS A 757 30.32 -43.04 105.54
C LYS A 757 30.45 -41.61 105.03
N LYS A 758 30.43 -40.64 105.95
CA LYS A 758 30.57 -39.21 105.67
C LYS A 758 32.00 -38.75 105.91
N TRP A 759 32.61 -38.05 104.95
CA TRP A 759 33.93 -37.45 105.10
C TRP A 759 33.96 -36.00 104.59
N ARG A 760 35.03 -35.29 104.95
CA ARG A 760 35.30 -33.90 104.56
C ARG A 760 36.39 -33.87 103.50
N TYR A 761 36.26 -33.00 102.51
CA TYR A 761 37.30 -32.75 101.50
C TYR A 761 37.97 -31.39 101.78
N GLN A 762 39.30 -31.37 101.90
CA GLN A 762 40.11 -30.16 101.94
C GLN A 762 41.08 -30.17 100.75
N PRO A 763 40.97 -29.23 99.79
CA PRO A 763 41.94 -29.14 98.70
C PRO A 763 43.27 -28.56 99.19
N SER A 764 44.37 -29.26 98.90
CA SER A 764 45.75 -28.82 99.14
C SER A 764 46.17 -27.77 98.11
N THR A 765 46.74 -26.64 98.54
CA THR A 765 47.27 -25.58 97.66
C THR A 765 48.68 -25.88 97.13
N ASN A 766 48.85 -25.64 95.82
CA ASN A 766 49.99 -25.82 94.91
C ASN A 766 51.43 -25.59 95.40
N SER A 767 52.36 -26.32 94.76
CA SER A 767 53.68 -25.81 94.35
C SER A 767 54.16 -26.51 93.06
N ASN A 768 54.23 -25.79 91.94
CA ASN A 768 55.49 -25.57 91.22
C ASN A 768 55.27 -24.80 89.92
N SER A 769 55.91 -23.64 89.89
CA SER A 769 56.33 -22.88 88.72
C SER A 769 57.48 -23.59 88.00
N GLU A 770 57.38 -23.79 86.69
CA GLU A 770 58.55 -23.94 85.83
C GLU A 770 58.32 -23.19 84.51
N LYS A 771 59.23 -22.24 84.26
CA LYS A 771 59.49 -21.61 82.96
C LYS A 771 60.03 -22.67 82.00
N ILE A 772 59.84 -22.48 80.69
CA ILE A 772 60.91 -22.16 79.72
C ILE A 772 60.31 -22.07 78.30
N GLU A 773 60.67 -20.94 77.67
CA GLU A 773 60.74 -20.55 76.23
C GLU A 773 59.61 -20.83 75.25
#